data_AF-A0A8J7P5Q0-F1
#
_entry.id   AF-A0A8J7P5Q0-F1
#
_cell.length_a   1.000
_cell.length_b   1.000
_cell.length_c   1.000
_cell.angle_alpha   90.00
_cell.angle_beta   90.00
_cell.angle_gamma   90.00
#
_symmetry.space_group_name_H-M   'P 1'
#
loop_
_entity.id
_entity.type
_entity.pdbx_description
1 polymer ?
#
loop_
_entity_poly.entity_id
_entity_poly.type
_entity_poly.pdbx_seq_one_letter_code
_entity_poly.pdbx_strand_id
1 'polypeptide(L)'
;LLLPNSPSLSSQRIEFQSDWKVVTMFVGGNDLCDFCTDSVYFSAVNFKARLQQALDILHKEVPRVFVNLVEPLYIIPLRKLHQDTSLGCPTSLVKLLCRCVLSPKEGSRELQTLIDMNRAYQRAAWELVDSGRYDTRDDFTVVLQPFFRQLELPLLEDGRPDRAFFTPDCFHLSQRTHTIMARALWNNMLEPLGSKTSSQNFSTSVVLHCPSQTVPFLRTYQNSNYTYPGPPPTQPPIKNWGSDLACTGLAPSDSVPISVHRLRPGDVKVVAALGDSLSVRFGARATSILNLQTEWRGRSWSIGGDESLEKVTTLPNILRKFSSSLYGFSLGRGTANSRFNMAVSGAKAADIPQQVQKLIQAMKDSKEVDFQNDWKMVTLFIGGNDLCQYCLDRRVFQVYEGVPGCCSLCLPGQETLSVQNYTRHLRDSLDLLYREVPRVFVNVLEILQIEGLRRIRSDTLGCSLLQRNSCPCFLIPGENSLELTEIKRINQEYQDETERLVSGGRYDSREDFAVVTQPFLKNSIIPLAADGEPDLSFFSVDCFHFSERGHAEMAIGLWNNMLEPVGRKQNFNNFTHDRNKIRCPSQDQPYFFTRINSFPIQPTTPPATSTPPTLPLQPVSTVPLWAPIVTALGGLLIGWAATWLLLSRRVRQRLGEKEKKLEMKGTSF
;
A
#
# COMPACT_ATOMS: atom_id res chain seq x y z
N LEU A 1 -19.89 -1.20 17.81
CA LEU A 1 -21.09 -0.74 18.54
C LEU A 1 -22.27 -1.61 18.12
N LEU A 2 -22.41 -2.78 18.75
CA LEU A 2 -23.65 -3.54 18.72
C LEU A 2 -24.57 -2.86 19.73
N LEU A 3 -25.67 -2.27 19.26
CA LEU A 3 -26.71 -1.77 20.16
C LEU A 3 -27.43 -2.99 20.76
N PRO A 4 -27.42 -3.17 22.10
CA PRO A 4 -28.34 -4.07 22.76
C PRO A 4 -29.70 -3.37 22.88
N ASN A 5 -30.77 -4.17 22.80
CA ASN A 5 -32.16 -3.80 23.07
C ASN A 5 -32.91 -3.07 21.93
N SER A 6 -33.39 -3.85 20.96
CA SER A 6 -34.74 -3.62 20.44
C SER A 6 -35.63 -4.79 20.88
N PRO A 7 -36.70 -4.53 21.66
CA PRO A 7 -37.62 -5.57 22.07
C PRO A 7 -38.52 -5.99 20.89
N SER A 8 -38.58 -7.30 20.65
CA SER A 8 -39.58 -8.02 19.85
C SER A 8 -39.85 -7.54 18.42
N LEU A 9 -39.08 -8.08 17.47
CA LEU A 9 -39.65 -8.64 16.24
C LEU A 9 -39.68 -10.17 16.40
N SER A 10 -40.39 -10.68 17.41
CA SER A 10 -40.78 -12.08 17.39
C SER A 10 -41.84 -12.24 16.30
N SER A 11 -41.38 -12.46 15.07
CA SER A 11 -42.25 -13.01 14.04
C SER A 11 -42.78 -14.33 14.59
N GLN A 12 -44.06 -14.39 14.96
CA GLN A 12 -44.72 -15.62 15.40
C GLN A 12 -44.72 -16.73 14.31
N ARG A 13 -44.15 -16.48 13.14
CA ARG A 13 -44.08 -17.41 12.00
C ARG A 13 -42.75 -18.15 11.83
N ILE A 14 -41.70 -17.80 12.60
CA ILE A 14 -40.39 -18.42 12.47
C ILE A 14 -39.97 -19.00 13.81
N GLU A 15 -39.84 -20.32 13.87
CA GLU A 15 -39.26 -21.00 15.01
C GLU A 15 -37.74 -21.08 14.85
N PHE A 16 -37.02 -20.19 15.53
CA PHE A 16 -35.57 -20.04 15.37
C PHE A 16 -34.76 -21.34 15.58
N GLN A 17 -35.24 -22.29 16.38
CA GLN A 17 -34.51 -23.53 16.65
C GLN A 17 -34.81 -24.65 15.64
N SER A 18 -36.03 -24.73 15.14
CA SER A 18 -36.54 -25.85 14.35
C SER A 18 -36.63 -25.56 12.86
N ASP A 19 -36.84 -24.31 12.44
CA ASP A 19 -36.98 -24.02 11.01
C ASP A 19 -35.64 -24.07 10.27
N TRP A 20 -35.64 -24.52 9.02
CA TRP A 20 -34.49 -24.37 8.13
C TRP A 20 -34.41 -22.94 7.57
N LYS A 21 -33.21 -22.37 7.51
CA LYS A 21 -32.97 -21.03 6.95
C LYS A 21 -31.98 -21.11 5.80
N VAL A 22 -32.21 -20.28 4.78
CA VAL A 22 -31.23 -20.02 3.73
C VAL A 22 -30.73 -18.59 3.90
N VAL A 23 -29.43 -18.43 4.14
CA VAL A 23 -28.79 -17.11 4.28
C VAL A 23 -27.92 -16.86 3.06
N THR A 24 -28.20 -15.80 2.30
CA THR A 24 -27.37 -15.45 1.15
C THR A 24 -26.47 -14.27 1.49
N MET A 25 -25.17 -14.46 1.33
CA MET A 25 -24.13 -13.46 1.56
C MET A 25 -23.49 -13.09 0.23
N PHE A 26 -23.54 -11.79 -0.11
CA PHE A 26 -22.87 -11.23 -1.28
C PHE A 26 -22.26 -9.88 -0.91
N VAL A 27 -20.93 -9.81 -0.87
CA VAL A 27 -20.14 -8.67 -0.37
C VAL A 27 -18.81 -8.53 -1.12
N GLY A 28 -18.07 -7.45 -0.89
CA GLY A 28 -16.73 -7.22 -1.45
C GLY A 28 -16.67 -6.20 -2.61
N GLY A 29 -17.81 -5.82 -3.18
CA GLY A 29 -17.85 -4.80 -4.26
C GLY A 29 -17.36 -3.43 -3.81
N ASN A 30 -17.78 -2.98 -2.63
CA ASN A 30 -17.36 -1.69 -2.08
C ASN A 30 -15.89 -1.71 -1.65
N ASP A 31 -15.41 -2.82 -1.08
CA ASP A 31 -14.00 -3.00 -0.76
C ASP A 31 -13.12 -2.85 -2.00
N LEU A 32 -13.55 -3.38 -3.15
CA LEU A 32 -12.87 -3.18 -4.43
C LEU A 32 -12.99 -1.74 -4.98
N CYS A 33 -14.02 -1.00 -4.59
CA CYS A 33 -14.14 0.42 -4.92
C CYS A 33 -13.15 1.29 -4.15
N ASP A 34 -12.75 0.84 -2.95
CA ASP A 34 -11.93 1.59 -1.99
C ASP A 34 -10.51 1.01 -1.79
N PHE A 35 -10.16 -0.12 -2.42
CA PHE A 35 -8.91 -0.84 -2.10
C PHE A 35 -7.62 0.00 -2.23
N CYS A 36 -7.63 1.00 -3.11
CA CYS A 36 -6.52 1.90 -3.35
C CYS A 36 -6.45 3.08 -2.35
N THR A 37 -7.44 3.23 -1.47
CA THR A 37 -7.47 4.24 -0.41
C THR A 37 -6.79 3.76 0.86
N ASP A 38 -6.95 2.47 1.19
CA ASP A 38 -6.26 1.79 2.28
C ASP A 38 -6.01 0.33 1.87
N SER A 39 -4.85 0.10 1.26
CA SER A 39 -4.46 -1.22 0.75
C SER A 39 -4.29 -2.28 1.84
N VAL A 40 -4.19 -1.88 3.10
CA VAL A 40 -4.12 -2.81 4.24
C VAL A 40 -5.52 -3.19 4.65
N TYR A 41 -6.39 -2.22 4.94
CA TYR A 41 -7.75 -2.44 5.38
C TYR A 41 -8.55 -3.29 4.39
N PHE A 42 -8.44 -2.96 3.10
CA PHE A 42 -9.09 -3.65 1.98
C PHE A 42 -8.17 -4.68 1.29
N SER A 43 -7.26 -5.29 2.03
CA SER A 43 -6.47 -6.42 1.51
C SER A 43 -7.33 -7.68 1.42
N ALA A 44 -6.97 -8.60 0.51
CA ALA A 44 -7.64 -9.89 0.40
C ALA A 44 -7.58 -10.72 1.70
N VAL A 45 -6.50 -10.56 2.49
CA VAL A 45 -6.34 -11.18 3.80
C VAL A 45 -7.39 -10.66 4.79
N ASN A 46 -7.55 -9.34 4.89
CA ASN A 46 -8.55 -8.74 5.78
C ASN A 46 -9.99 -9.01 5.31
N PHE A 47 -10.22 -9.03 4.00
CA PHE A 47 -11.50 -9.48 3.44
C PHE A 47 -11.81 -10.92 3.89
N LYS A 48 -10.86 -11.86 3.75
CA LYS A 48 -10.99 -13.25 4.21
C LYS A 48 -11.30 -13.32 5.70
N ALA A 49 -10.55 -12.59 6.53
CA ALA A 49 -10.68 -12.59 7.98
C ALA A 49 -12.06 -12.09 8.43
N ARG A 50 -12.56 -11.00 7.85
CA ARG A 50 -13.91 -10.46 8.16
C ARG A 50 -15.01 -11.39 7.69
N LEU A 51 -14.85 -11.98 6.50
CA LEU A 51 -15.78 -12.96 5.98
C LEU A 51 -15.84 -14.20 6.87
N GLN A 52 -14.67 -14.68 7.31
CA GLN A 52 -14.55 -15.76 8.28
C GLN A 52 -15.24 -15.41 9.59
N GLN A 53 -15.02 -14.23 10.17
CA GLN A 53 -15.69 -13.82 11.41
C GLN A 53 -17.22 -13.86 11.28
N ALA A 54 -17.76 -13.37 10.16
CA ALA A 54 -19.20 -13.41 9.92
C ALA A 54 -19.74 -14.84 9.82
N LEU A 55 -19.05 -15.72 9.07
CA LEU A 55 -19.42 -17.12 8.93
C LEU A 55 -19.25 -17.92 10.24
N ASP A 56 -18.22 -17.62 11.03
CA ASP A 56 -17.99 -18.23 12.35
C ASP A 56 -19.12 -17.89 13.32
N ILE A 57 -19.62 -16.64 13.30
CA ILE A 57 -20.80 -16.23 14.08
C ILE A 57 -22.04 -17.02 13.63
N LEU A 58 -22.29 -17.12 12.32
CA LEU A 58 -23.42 -17.90 11.81
C LEU A 58 -23.32 -19.37 12.20
N HIS A 59 -22.12 -19.96 12.05
CA HIS A 59 -21.84 -21.34 12.39
C HIS A 59 -22.04 -21.61 13.88
N LYS A 60 -21.73 -20.64 14.75
CA LYS A 60 -21.88 -20.79 16.19
C LYS A 60 -23.31 -20.56 16.68
N GLU A 61 -23.99 -19.54 16.17
CA GLU A 61 -25.20 -19.00 16.80
C GLU A 61 -26.50 -19.40 16.09
N VAL A 62 -26.46 -19.84 14.83
CA VAL A 62 -27.68 -20.10 14.04
C VAL A 62 -27.81 -21.59 13.70
N PRO A 63 -28.83 -22.30 14.24
CA PRO A 63 -29.07 -23.71 13.91
C PRO A 63 -29.83 -23.86 12.59
N ARG A 64 -29.68 -25.03 11.93
CA ARG A 64 -30.41 -25.39 10.69
C ARG A 64 -30.28 -24.34 9.58
N VAL A 65 -29.05 -24.11 9.10
CA VAL A 65 -28.77 -23.08 8.08
C VAL A 65 -28.00 -23.61 6.89
N PHE A 66 -28.47 -23.24 5.71
CA PHE A 66 -27.72 -23.33 4.46
C PHE A 66 -27.24 -21.92 4.08
N VAL A 67 -25.93 -21.67 4.15
CA VAL A 67 -25.35 -20.38 3.78
C VAL A 67 -24.93 -20.40 2.31
N ASN A 68 -25.57 -19.59 1.49
CA ASN A 68 -25.14 -19.26 0.13
C ASN A 68 -24.12 -18.14 0.17
N LEU A 69 -22.84 -18.48 0.02
CA LEU A 69 -21.81 -17.46 -0.15
C LEU A 69 -21.59 -17.19 -1.65
N VAL A 70 -22.10 -16.06 -2.13
CA VAL A 70 -21.88 -15.64 -3.52
C VAL A 70 -20.48 -15.05 -3.65
N GLU A 71 -19.70 -15.57 -4.59
CA GLU A 71 -18.34 -15.12 -4.83
C GLU A 71 -18.30 -13.64 -5.28
N PRO A 72 -17.31 -12.82 -4.84
CA PRO A 72 -17.20 -11.44 -5.27
C PRO A 72 -17.21 -11.30 -6.80
N LEU A 73 -18.00 -10.34 -7.28
CA LEU A 73 -18.19 -10.08 -8.70
C LEU A 73 -16.87 -9.71 -9.38
N TYR A 74 -16.55 -10.36 -10.51
CA TYR A 74 -15.47 -9.88 -11.37
C TYR A 74 -15.84 -8.52 -11.98
N ILE A 75 -15.37 -7.45 -11.35
CA ILE A 75 -15.90 -6.09 -11.56
C ILE A 75 -15.31 -5.38 -12.80
N ILE A 76 -14.20 -5.92 -13.34
CA ILE A 76 -13.42 -5.30 -14.42
C ILE A 76 -14.26 -5.01 -15.66
N PRO A 77 -15.14 -5.91 -16.15
CA PRO A 77 -15.94 -5.64 -17.34
C PRO A 77 -16.82 -4.40 -17.20
N LEU A 78 -17.34 -4.11 -15.99
CA LEU A 78 -18.24 -2.96 -15.74
C LEU A 78 -17.60 -1.61 -16.12
N ARG A 79 -16.26 -1.53 -16.16
CA ARG A 79 -15.54 -0.32 -16.58
C ARG A 79 -15.91 0.14 -17.99
N LYS A 80 -16.29 -0.78 -18.89
CA LYS A 80 -16.65 -0.46 -20.29
C LYS A 80 -17.80 0.54 -20.39
N LEU A 81 -18.77 0.50 -19.46
CA LEU A 81 -19.90 1.44 -19.42
C LEU A 81 -19.45 2.89 -19.22
N HIS A 82 -18.34 3.10 -18.54
CA HIS A 82 -17.80 4.41 -18.22
C HIS A 82 -16.67 4.86 -19.16
N GLN A 83 -16.29 4.02 -20.11
CA GLN A 83 -15.29 4.32 -21.15
C GLN A 83 -15.95 4.88 -22.43
N ASP A 84 -17.21 4.52 -22.69
CA ASP A 84 -17.98 5.04 -23.82
C ASP A 84 -18.84 6.24 -23.39
N THR A 85 -18.45 7.43 -23.86
CA THR A 85 -19.16 8.68 -23.54
C THR A 85 -20.54 8.78 -24.20
N SER A 86 -20.79 8.02 -25.28
CA SER A 86 -22.08 8.00 -25.97
C SER A 86 -23.20 7.38 -25.12
N LEU A 87 -22.83 6.59 -24.11
CA LEU A 87 -23.77 5.97 -23.19
C LEU A 87 -24.34 6.95 -22.17
N GLY A 88 -23.81 8.17 -22.02
CA GLY A 88 -24.37 9.17 -21.10
C GLY A 88 -24.35 8.74 -19.63
N CYS A 89 -23.38 7.91 -19.25
CA CYS A 89 -23.20 7.46 -17.88
C CYS A 89 -22.58 8.57 -17.00
N PRO A 90 -22.99 8.70 -15.73
CA PRO A 90 -22.48 9.75 -14.82
C PRO A 90 -21.08 9.40 -14.28
N THR A 91 -20.11 9.24 -15.19
CA THR A 91 -18.76 8.74 -14.89
C THR A 91 -18.03 9.55 -13.84
N SER A 92 -18.20 10.87 -13.80
CA SER A 92 -17.57 11.72 -12.77
C SER A 92 -18.07 11.41 -11.36
N LEU A 93 -19.38 11.13 -11.21
CA LEU A 93 -19.98 10.78 -9.92
C LEU A 93 -19.52 9.38 -9.49
N VAL A 94 -19.57 8.39 -10.37
CA VAL A 94 -19.17 7.02 -10.01
C VAL A 94 -17.67 6.94 -9.76
N LYS A 95 -16.84 7.76 -10.44
CA LYS A 95 -15.40 7.88 -10.12
C LYS A 95 -15.14 8.42 -8.71
N LEU A 96 -16.05 9.22 -8.14
CA LEU A 96 -15.94 9.68 -6.76
C LEU A 96 -16.21 8.54 -5.76
N LEU A 97 -17.20 7.70 -6.06
CA LEU A 97 -17.65 6.60 -5.19
C LEU A 97 -16.85 5.31 -5.34
N CYS A 98 -16.33 5.04 -6.55
CA CYS A 98 -15.64 3.81 -6.91
C CYS A 98 -14.36 4.12 -7.68
N ARG A 99 -13.53 4.98 -7.07
CA ARG A 99 -12.33 5.54 -7.68
C ARG A 99 -11.35 4.47 -8.13
N CYS A 100 -11.15 3.45 -7.31
CA CYS A 100 -10.14 2.42 -7.54
C CYS A 100 -10.48 1.49 -8.72
N VAL A 101 -11.75 1.44 -9.14
CA VAL A 101 -12.21 0.67 -10.30
C VAL A 101 -12.20 1.51 -11.58
N LEU A 102 -12.70 2.75 -11.51
CA LEU A 102 -12.93 3.56 -12.71
C LEU A 102 -11.78 4.52 -13.10
N SER A 103 -10.84 4.79 -12.19
CA SER A 103 -9.71 5.69 -12.48
C SER A 103 -8.55 5.05 -13.23
N PRO A 104 -8.20 3.77 -13.02
CA PRO A 104 -7.11 3.13 -13.76
C PRO A 104 -7.31 3.19 -15.27
N LYS A 105 -6.23 3.52 -15.99
CA LYS A 105 -6.21 3.53 -17.46
C LYS A 105 -6.09 2.11 -18.01
N GLU A 106 -6.54 1.89 -19.24
CA GLU A 106 -6.30 0.62 -19.91
C GLU A 106 -4.79 0.32 -20.03
N GLY A 107 -4.43 -0.94 -19.79
CA GLY A 107 -3.04 -1.41 -19.79
C GLY A 107 -2.15 -0.88 -18.66
N SER A 108 -2.70 -0.17 -17.66
CA SER A 108 -1.90 0.41 -16.57
C SER A 108 -1.60 -0.59 -15.45
N ARG A 109 -0.54 -0.33 -14.68
CA ARG A 109 -0.18 -1.14 -13.50
C ARG A 109 -1.29 -1.12 -12.46
N GLU A 110 -1.96 0.02 -12.28
CA GLU A 110 -3.08 0.17 -11.34
C GLU A 110 -4.27 -0.71 -11.74
N LEU A 111 -4.53 -0.86 -13.05
CA LEU A 111 -5.56 -1.78 -13.54
C LEU A 111 -5.16 -3.24 -13.28
N GLN A 112 -3.89 -3.59 -13.51
CA GLN A 112 -3.40 -4.92 -13.17
C GLN A 112 -3.55 -5.21 -11.67
N THR A 113 -3.22 -4.26 -10.79
CA THR A 113 -3.42 -4.39 -9.35
C THR A 113 -4.89 -4.62 -8.98
N LEU A 114 -5.83 -3.91 -9.62
CA LEU A 114 -7.26 -4.14 -9.42
C LEU A 114 -7.69 -5.55 -9.87
N ILE A 115 -7.20 -6.02 -11.02
CA ILE A 115 -7.44 -7.38 -11.51
C ILE A 115 -6.94 -8.40 -10.48
N ASP A 116 -5.70 -8.24 -10.01
CA ASP A 116 -5.06 -9.13 -9.06
C ASP A 116 -5.81 -9.12 -7.71
N MET A 117 -6.28 -7.96 -7.24
CA MET A 117 -7.08 -7.86 -6.01
C MET A 117 -8.45 -8.50 -6.12
N ASN A 118 -9.17 -8.30 -7.22
CA ASN A 118 -10.45 -8.99 -7.43
C ASN A 118 -10.26 -10.51 -7.42
N ARG A 119 -9.23 -11.02 -8.13
CA ARG A 119 -8.88 -12.45 -8.12
C ARG A 119 -8.45 -12.95 -6.75
N ALA A 120 -7.75 -12.14 -5.96
CA ALA A 120 -7.36 -12.49 -4.61
C ALA A 120 -8.57 -12.60 -3.66
N TYR A 121 -9.57 -11.73 -3.79
CA TYR A 121 -10.82 -11.80 -3.02
C TYR A 121 -11.63 -13.06 -3.34
N GLN A 122 -11.76 -13.35 -4.64
CA GLN A 122 -12.40 -14.57 -5.14
C GLN A 122 -11.72 -15.83 -4.60
N ARG A 123 -10.37 -15.89 -4.68
CA ARG A 123 -9.58 -16.99 -4.14
C ARG A 123 -9.71 -17.11 -2.63
N ALA A 124 -9.68 -15.99 -1.90
CA ALA A 124 -9.81 -15.96 -0.45
C ALA A 124 -11.14 -16.54 0.04
N ALA A 125 -12.26 -16.18 -0.61
CA ALA A 125 -13.57 -16.75 -0.32
C ALA A 125 -13.62 -18.26 -0.61
N TRP A 126 -13.03 -18.69 -1.73
CA TRP A 126 -12.93 -20.10 -2.09
C TRP A 126 -12.10 -20.89 -1.07
N GLU A 127 -10.86 -20.49 -0.78
CA GLU A 127 -9.99 -21.17 0.18
C GLU A 127 -10.63 -21.27 1.58
N LEU A 128 -11.38 -20.25 1.99
CA LEU A 128 -12.05 -20.25 3.29
C LEU A 128 -13.11 -21.35 3.37
N VAL A 129 -13.98 -21.46 2.36
CA VAL A 129 -15.03 -22.49 2.32
C VAL A 129 -14.42 -23.87 2.06
N ASP A 130 -13.48 -23.98 1.12
CA ASP A 130 -12.88 -25.24 0.68
C ASP A 130 -11.90 -25.84 1.71
N SER A 131 -11.64 -25.11 2.81
CA SER A 131 -10.99 -25.67 4.01
C SER A 131 -11.84 -26.73 4.72
N GLY A 132 -13.15 -26.80 4.42
CA GLY A 132 -14.10 -27.72 5.06
C GLY A 132 -14.49 -27.35 6.50
N ARG A 133 -14.01 -26.22 7.02
CA ARG A 133 -14.17 -25.81 8.43
C ARG A 133 -15.60 -25.65 8.92
N TYR A 134 -16.57 -25.45 8.02
CA TYR A 134 -17.97 -25.18 8.37
C TYR A 134 -18.85 -26.43 8.30
N ASP A 135 -18.33 -27.52 7.76
CA ASP A 135 -19.05 -28.77 7.57
C ASP A 135 -18.78 -29.74 8.73
N THR A 136 -18.83 -29.21 9.96
CA THR A 136 -18.55 -29.96 11.20
C THR A 136 -19.81 -30.48 11.90
N ARG A 137 -20.99 -30.07 11.43
CA ARG A 137 -22.31 -30.46 11.95
C ARG A 137 -23.31 -30.62 10.81
N ASP A 138 -24.29 -31.52 10.99
CA ASP A 138 -25.25 -31.85 9.93
C ASP A 138 -26.32 -30.77 9.70
N ASP A 139 -26.47 -29.82 10.63
CA ASP A 139 -27.47 -28.76 10.55
C ASP A 139 -26.91 -27.43 10.04
N PHE A 140 -25.67 -27.39 9.54
CA PHE A 140 -25.07 -26.19 8.99
C PHE A 140 -24.09 -26.49 7.87
N THR A 141 -24.12 -25.67 6.82
CA THR A 141 -23.12 -25.71 5.75
C THR A 141 -22.96 -24.34 5.11
N VAL A 142 -21.77 -24.07 4.57
CA VAL A 142 -21.50 -22.91 3.72
C VAL A 142 -21.15 -23.42 2.34
N VAL A 143 -21.93 -23.01 1.35
CA VAL A 143 -21.73 -23.39 -0.05
C VAL A 143 -21.39 -22.14 -0.87
N LEU A 144 -20.20 -22.15 -1.48
CA LEU A 144 -19.77 -21.10 -2.39
C LEU A 144 -20.54 -21.19 -3.71
N GLN A 145 -21.04 -20.06 -4.19
CA GLN A 145 -21.77 -19.91 -5.46
C GLN A 145 -20.92 -19.07 -6.44
N PRO A 146 -20.11 -19.70 -7.32
CA PRO A 146 -19.06 -19.01 -8.08
C PRO A 146 -19.52 -18.41 -9.41
N PHE A 147 -20.82 -18.36 -9.71
CA PHE A 147 -21.32 -17.92 -11.03
C PHE A 147 -20.88 -16.49 -11.45
N PHE A 148 -20.36 -15.69 -10.52
CA PHE A 148 -19.77 -14.38 -10.78
C PHE A 148 -18.24 -14.32 -10.93
N ARG A 149 -17.56 -15.47 -10.86
CA ARG A 149 -16.11 -15.55 -11.03
C ARG A 149 -15.67 -15.04 -12.39
N GLN A 150 -16.47 -15.30 -13.42
CA GLN A 150 -16.35 -14.68 -14.74
C GLN A 150 -17.66 -13.98 -15.10
N LEU A 151 -17.54 -12.78 -15.66
CA LEU A 151 -18.69 -11.95 -15.98
C LEU A 151 -18.62 -11.49 -17.43
N GLU A 152 -19.70 -11.71 -18.17
CA GLU A 152 -19.85 -11.22 -19.54
C GLU A 152 -20.92 -10.13 -19.57
N LEU A 153 -20.52 -8.96 -20.06
CA LEU A 153 -21.41 -7.82 -20.21
C LEU A 153 -22.38 -8.04 -21.38
N PRO A 154 -23.65 -7.61 -21.23
CA PRO A 154 -24.57 -7.59 -22.35
C PRO A 154 -24.20 -6.46 -23.31
N LEU A 155 -24.17 -6.77 -24.60
CA LEU A 155 -23.82 -5.84 -25.67
C LEU A 155 -25.00 -5.71 -26.65
N LEU A 156 -25.17 -4.52 -27.20
CA LEU A 156 -26.03 -4.23 -28.34
C LEU A 156 -25.39 -4.78 -29.63
N GLU A 157 -26.15 -4.80 -30.73
CA GLU A 157 -25.65 -5.24 -32.05
C GLU A 157 -24.44 -4.44 -32.54
N ASP A 158 -24.34 -3.18 -32.12
CA ASP A 158 -23.21 -2.29 -32.45
C ASP A 158 -21.97 -2.51 -31.55
N GLY A 159 -22.02 -3.47 -30.63
CA GLY A 159 -20.94 -3.83 -29.72
C GLY A 159 -20.85 -2.97 -28.45
N ARG A 160 -21.71 -1.97 -28.28
CA ARG A 160 -21.73 -1.15 -27.05
C ARG A 160 -22.45 -1.87 -25.90
N PRO A 161 -22.06 -1.64 -24.63
CA PRO A 161 -22.79 -2.16 -23.48
C PRO A 161 -24.27 -1.77 -23.48
N ASP A 162 -25.16 -2.75 -23.30
CA ASP A 162 -26.60 -2.51 -23.22
C ASP A 162 -26.98 -1.92 -21.85
N ARG A 163 -27.33 -0.62 -21.85
CA ARG A 163 -27.73 0.12 -20.65
C ARG A 163 -28.99 -0.42 -19.99
N ALA A 164 -29.85 -1.18 -20.70
CA ALA A 164 -31.07 -1.73 -20.13
C ALA A 164 -30.82 -2.73 -18.98
N PHE A 165 -29.57 -3.20 -18.83
CA PHE A 165 -29.14 -4.09 -17.75
C PHE A 165 -28.60 -3.35 -16.52
N PHE A 166 -28.51 -2.02 -16.55
CA PHE A 166 -27.97 -1.21 -15.46
C PHE A 166 -28.99 -0.17 -14.98
N THR A 167 -28.82 0.33 -13.77
CA THR A 167 -29.55 1.51 -13.30
C THR A 167 -28.96 2.78 -13.96
N PRO A 168 -29.57 3.97 -13.78
CA PRO A 168 -29.10 5.20 -14.43
C PRO A 168 -27.65 5.59 -14.12
N ASP A 169 -27.04 5.07 -13.05
CA ASP A 169 -25.64 5.30 -12.72
C ASP A 169 -24.65 4.50 -13.57
N CYS A 170 -25.14 3.52 -14.35
CA CYS A 170 -24.34 2.59 -15.15
C CYS A 170 -23.35 1.73 -14.34
N PHE A 171 -23.62 1.53 -13.06
CA PHE A 171 -22.79 0.75 -12.15
C PHE A 171 -23.62 -0.30 -11.41
N HIS A 172 -24.73 0.10 -10.80
CA HIS A 172 -25.64 -0.84 -10.17
C HIS A 172 -26.48 -1.57 -11.21
N LEU A 173 -26.85 -2.79 -10.86
CA LEU A 173 -27.54 -3.71 -11.77
C LEU A 173 -29.05 -3.41 -11.77
N SER A 174 -29.66 -3.45 -12.95
CA SER A 174 -31.09 -3.20 -13.11
C SER A 174 -31.94 -4.33 -12.51
N GLN A 175 -33.25 -4.10 -12.39
CA GLN A 175 -34.23 -5.16 -12.06
C GLN A 175 -34.13 -6.38 -13.00
N ARG A 176 -33.90 -6.14 -14.30
CA ARG A 176 -33.71 -7.20 -15.31
C ARG A 176 -32.51 -8.07 -14.94
N THR A 177 -31.40 -7.46 -14.60
CA THR A 177 -30.17 -8.16 -14.21
C THR A 177 -30.33 -8.88 -12.89
N HIS A 178 -30.97 -8.26 -11.89
CA HIS A 178 -31.33 -8.93 -10.64
C HIS A 178 -32.18 -10.19 -10.85
N THR A 179 -33.10 -10.17 -11.83
CA THR A 179 -33.90 -11.35 -12.20
C THR A 179 -33.00 -12.48 -12.72
N ILE A 180 -32.02 -12.16 -13.57
CA ILE A 180 -31.07 -13.15 -14.10
C ILE A 180 -30.18 -13.70 -12.99
N MET A 181 -29.67 -12.83 -12.10
CA MET A 181 -28.85 -13.23 -10.96
C MET A 181 -29.58 -14.18 -10.01
N ALA A 182 -30.86 -13.92 -9.74
CA ALA A 182 -31.67 -14.80 -8.89
C ALA A 182 -31.82 -16.20 -9.50
N ARG A 183 -32.02 -16.28 -10.83
CA ARG A 183 -32.11 -17.56 -11.55
C ARG A 183 -30.77 -18.29 -11.60
N ALA A 184 -29.67 -17.56 -11.81
CA ALA A 184 -28.34 -18.13 -11.79
C ALA A 184 -27.97 -18.70 -10.42
N LEU A 185 -28.22 -17.94 -9.34
CA LEU A 185 -28.03 -18.39 -7.97
C LEU A 185 -28.86 -19.66 -7.68
N TRP A 186 -30.13 -19.69 -8.09
CA TRP A 186 -30.98 -20.86 -7.93
C TRP A 186 -30.39 -22.10 -8.62
N ASN A 187 -30.02 -21.99 -9.89
CA ASN A 187 -29.42 -23.10 -10.63
C ASN A 187 -28.09 -23.55 -10.01
N ASN A 188 -27.25 -22.60 -9.59
CA ASN A 188 -25.94 -22.89 -9.00
C ASN A 188 -26.06 -23.64 -7.65
N MET A 189 -27.11 -23.41 -6.88
CA MET A 189 -27.41 -24.20 -5.68
C MET A 189 -27.76 -25.68 -5.98
N LEU A 190 -28.23 -26.00 -7.19
CA LEU A 190 -28.61 -27.35 -7.61
C LEU A 190 -27.46 -28.10 -8.31
N GLU A 191 -26.39 -27.40 -8.67
CA GLU A 191 -25.20 -27.97 -9.31
C GLU A 191 -24.23 -28.57 -8.28
N PRO A 192 -23.69 -29.78 -8.53
CA PRO A 192 -22.80 -30.45 -7.58
C PRO A 192 -21.50 -29.65 -7.38
N LEU A 193 -20.96 -29.71 -6.16
CA LEU A 193 -19.66 -29.11 -5.84
C LEU A 193 -18.57 -29.73 -6.73
N GLY A 194 -17.58 -28.92 -7.12
CA GLY A 194 -16.57 -29.27 -8.12
C GLY A 194 -17.03 -29.13 -9.58
N SER A 195 -18.33 -28.95 -9.84
CA SER A 195 -18.87 -28.74 -11.20
C SER A 195 -19.89 -27.60 -11.26
N LYS A 196 -19.81 -26.64 -10.33
CA LYS A 196 -20.64 -25.44 -10.34
C LYS A 196 -20.26 -24.51 -11.48
N THR A 197 -21.27 -23.94 -12.14
CA THR A 197 -21.12 -22.87 -13.13
C THR A 197 -20.41 -21.69 -12.48
N SER A 198 -19.37 -21.19 -13.14
CA SER A 198 -18.51 -20.10 -12.64
C SER A 198 -18.52 -18.83 -13.51
N SER A 199 -19.36 -18.82 -14.54
CA SER A 199 -19.47 -17.72 -15.50
C SER A 199 -20.92 -17.27 -15.62
N GLN A 200 -21.14 -15.96 -15.63
CA GLN A 200 -22.45 -15.36 -15.87
C GLN A 200 -22.43 -14.51 -17.13
N ASN A 201 -23.29 -14.88 -18.09
CA ASN A 201 -23.61 -14.07 -19.27
C ASN A 201 -25.01 -13.47 -19.12
N PHE A 202 -25.11 -12.14 -19.07
CA PHE A 202 -26.39 -11.45 -18.88
C PHE A 202 -27.23 -11.34 -20.15
N SER A 203 -26.66 -11.55 -21.34
CA SER A 203 -27.41 -11.59 -22.60
C SER A 203 -28.23 -12.88 -22.76
N THR A 204 -27.80 -13.96 -22.11
CA THR A 204 -28.45 -15.27 -22.23
C THR A 204 -29.62 -15.43 -21.27
N SER A 205 -30.72 -16.01 -21.74
CA SER A 205 -31.84 -16.36 -20.86
C SER A 205 -31.46 -17.52 -19.93
N VAL A 206 -31.51 -17.31 -18.62
CA VAL A 206 -31.36 -18.38 -17.64
C VAL A 206 -32.70 -19.08 -17.46
N VAL A 207 -32.75 -20.37 -17.80
CA VAL A 207 -33.89 -21.27 -17.55
C VAL A 207 -33.75 -21.83 -16.14
N LEU A 208 -34.80 -21.72 -15.32
CA LEU A 208 -34.80 -22.26 -13.96
C LEU A 208 -34.86 -23.78 -14.00
N HIS A 209 -33.91 -24.43 -13.32
CA HIS A 209 -33.92 -25.88 -13.16
C HIS A 209 -34.77 -26.30 -11.97
N CYS A 210 -35.51 -27.40 -12.12
CA CYS A 210 -36.19 -28.06 -11.01
C CYS A 210 -35.30 -29.19 -10.48
N PRO A 211 -35.28 -29.42 -9.14
CA PRO A 211 -34.67 -30.62 -8.59
C PRO A 211 -35.32 -31.88 -9.19
N SER A 212 -34.51 -32.88 -9.51
CA SER A 212 -35.01 -34.17 -10.02
C SER A 212 -35.54 -35.04 -8.87
N GLN A 213 -36.41 -36.01 -9.16
CA GLN A 213 -36.86 -36.97 -8.13
C GLN A 213 -35.71 -37.77 -7.51
N THR A 214 -34.66 -38.05 -8.29
CA THR A 214 -33.46 -38.77 -7.83
C THR A 214 -32.50 -37.88 -7.04
N VAL A 215 -32.59 -36.56 -7.19
CA VAL A 215 -31.74 -35.58 -6.49
C VAL A 215 -32.58 -34.35 -6.10
N PRO A 216 -33.49 -34.47 -5.10
CA PRO A 216 -34.39 -33.39 -4.70
C PRO A 216 -33.76 -32.44 -3.66
N PHE A 217 -32.44 -32.24 -3.70
CA PHE A 217 -31.68 -31.54 -2.64
C PHE A 217 -30.89 -30.34 -3.18
N LEU A 218 -30.68 -29.33 -2.33
CA LEU A 218 -29.61 -28.36 -2.54
C LEU A 218 -28.25 -29.06 -2.39
N ARG A 219 -27.28 -28.67 -3.19
CA ARG A 219 -25.99 -29.36 -3.27
C ARG A 219 -25.04 -28.91 -2.17
N THR A 220 -24.52 -29.89 -1.43
CA THR A 220 -23.51 -29.78 -0.38
C THR A 220 -22.32 -30.68 -0.73
N TYR A 221 -21.22 -30.61 0.02
CA TYR A 221 -20.08 -31.49 -0.21
C TYR A 221 -20.45 -32.98 -0.08
N GLN A 222 -21.25 -33.35 0.93
CA GLN A 222 -21.67 -34.73 1.18
C GLN A 222 -22.44 -35.32 -0.01
N ASN A 223 -23.40 -34.57 -0.58
CA ASN A 223 -24.26 -35.05 -1.65
C ASN A 223 -23.73 -34.74 -3.07
N SER A 224 -22.48 -34.30 -3.17
CA SER A 224 -21.79 -34.00 -4.45
C SER A 224 -20.62 -34.93 -4.76
N ASN A 225 -20.33 -35.94 -3.91
CA ASN A 225 -19.12 -36.75 -4.01
C ASN A 225 -17.84 -35.89 -4.06
N TYR A 226 -17.83 -34.80 -3.29
CA TYR A 226 -16.74 -33.84 -3.26
C TYR A 226 -15.88 -34.05 -2.02
N THR A 227 -14.56 -34.10 -2.20
CA THR A 227 -13.59 -34.16 -1.10
C THR A 227 -12.81 -32.87 -1.06
N TYR A 228 -12.83 -32.19 0.09
CA TYR A 228 -12.02 -31.00 0.30
C TYR A 228 -10.53 -31.33 0.09
N PRO A 229 -9.75 -30.48 -0.62
CA PRO A 229 -8.35 -30.75 -0.94
C PRO A 229 -7.41 -30.81 0.28
N GLY A 230 -7.94 -30.61 1.50
CA GLY A 230 -7.19 -30.59 2.75
C GLY A 230 -6.38 -29.30 2.92
N PRO A 231 -5.84 -29.03 4.12
CA PRO A 231 -4.93 -27.92 4.32
C PRO A 231 -3.69 -28.10 3.42
N PRO A 232 -3.13 -27.01 2.86
CA PRO A 232 -1.86 -27.08 2.15
C PRO A 232 -0.81 -27.79 3.02
N PRO A 233 0.07 -28.64 2.45
CA PRO A 233 1.11 -29.29 3.24
C PRO A 233 1.93 -28.25 4.01
N THR A 234 2.12 -28.50 5.31
CA THR A 234 2.89 -27.63 6.20
C THR A 234 4.27 -27.44 5.58
N GLN A 235 4.60 -26.20 5.21
CA GLN A 235 5.92 -25.93 4.65
C GLN A 235 6.98 -26.36 5.67
N PRO A 236 8.07 -27.01 5.22
CA PRO A 236 9.15 -27.39 6.11
C PRO A 236 9.66 -26.17 6.88
N PRO A 237 10.13 -26.34 8.13
CA PRO A 237 10.58 -25.22 8.95
C PRO A 237 11.64 -24.39 8.21
N ILE A 238 11.42 -23.08 8.15
CA ILE A 238 12.36 -22.15 7.53
C ILE A 238 13.66 -22.17 8.35
N LYS A 239 14.74 -22.65 7.73
CA LYS A 239 16.06 -22.81 8.39
C LYS A 239 16.85 -21.51 8.44
N ASN A 240 16.59 -20.58 7.51
CA ASN A 240 17.28 -19.31 7.38
C ASN A 240 16.45 -18.33 6.51
N TRP A 241 16.84 -17.06 6.51
CA TRP A 241 16.18 -15.98 5.77
C TRP A 241 17.00 -15.53 4.54
N GLY A 242 17.72 -16.47 3.93
CA GLY A 242 18.45 -16.24 2.69
C GLY A 242 17.54 -16.30 1.47
N SER A 243 18.10 -15.92 0.31
CA SER A 243 17.41 -15.85 -0.96
C SER A 243 18.18 -16.61 -2.05
N ASP A 244 17.47 -16.99 -3.10
CA ASP A 244 18.03 -17.62 -4.28
C ASP A 244 18.05 -16.59 -5.42
N LEU A 245 19.13 -16.58 -6.20
CA LEU A 245 19.30 -15.65 -7.32
C LEU A 245 19.81 -16.39 -8.55
N ALA A 246 18.92 -16.58 -9.53
CA ALA A 246 19.21 -17.25 -10.78
C ALA A 246 19.18 -16.26 -11.95
N CYS A 247 20.22 -15.44 -12.08
CA CYS A 247 20.37 -14.49 -13.19
C CYS A 247 21.32 -15.02 -14.27
N THR A 248 20.98 -14.77 -15.53
CA THR A 248 21.90 -14.92 -16.66
C THR A 248 22.67 -13.62 -16.87
N GLY A 249 23.95 -13.69 -17.26
CA GLY A 249 24.74 -12.48 -17.57
C GLY A 249 25.28 -11.75 -16.33
N LEU A 250 25.87 -12.48 -15.38
CA LEU A 250 26.45 -11.93 -14.15
C LEU A 250 27.81 -11.23 -14.35
N ALA A 251 28.34 -11.21 -15.57
CA ALA A 251 29.66 -10.65 -15.84
C ALA A 251 29.68 -9.13 -15.60
N PRO A 252 30.79 -8.60 -15.05
CA PRO A 252 31.06 -7.15 -15.03
C PRO A 252 31.00 -6.52 -16.44
N SER A 253 30.93 -5.19 -16.51
CA SER A 253 31.08 -4.49 -17.79
C SER A 253 32.45 -4.78 -18.43
N ASP A 254 32.50 -4.88 -19.76
CA ASP A 254 33.76 -5.13 -20.51
C ASP A 254 34.85 -4.09 -20.20
N SER A 255 34.42 -2.86 -19.92
CA SER A 255 35.24 -1.77 -19.41
C SER A 255 34.56 -1.12 -18.22
N VAL A 256 35.33 -0.71 -17.21
CA VAL A 256 34.82 0.05 -16.06
C VAL A 256 34.09 1.30 -16.55
N PRO A 257 32.80 1.50 -16.24
CA PRO A 257 32.05 2.63 -16.75
C PRO A 257 32.60 3.94 -16.19
N ILE A 258 32.57 4.99 -17.00
CA ILE A 258 32.94 6.35 -16.58
C ILE A 258 31.74 7.10 -16.00
N SER A 259 30.53 6.77 -16.49
CA SER A 259 29.27 7.37 -16.07
C SER A 259 28.51 6.44 -15.11
N VAL A 260 28.03 7.00 -14.01
CA VAL A 260 27.19 6.34 -13.01
C VAL A 260 25.87 5.88 -13.62
N HIS A 261 25.43 6.53 -14.71
CA HIS A 261 24.20 6.20 -15.44
C HIS A 261 24.33 4.88 -16.23
N ARG A 262 25.53 4.31 -16.31
CA ARG A 262 25.84 3.01 -16.90
C ARG A 262 26.45 2.03 -15.90
N LEU A 263 26.32 2.31 -14.60
CA LEU A 263 26.88 1.47 -13.54
C LEU A 263 26.11 0.16 -13.41
N ARG A 264 26.75 -0.97 -13.70
CA ARG A 264 26.17 -2.32 -13.49
C ARG A 264 26.51 -2.84 -12.10
N PRO A 265 25.77 -3.84 -11.57
CA PRO A 265 26.09 -4.45 -10.28
C PRO A 265 27.52 -5.00 -10.18
N GLY A 266 28.04 -5.60 -11.25
CA GLY A 266 29.40 -6.16 -11.29
C GLY A 266 30.51 -5.11 -11.25
N ASP A 267 30.20 -3.84 -11.54
CA ASP A 267 31.18 -2.75 -11.57
C ASP A 267 31.41 -2.15 -10.17
N VAL A 268 30.49 -2.40 -9.22
CA VAL A 268 30.61 -1.92 -7.85
C VAL A 268 31.74 -2.67 -7.14
N LYS A 269 32.68 -1.91 -6.60
CA LYS A 269 33.81 -2.45 -5.84
C LYS A 269 33.74 -2.15 -4.36
N VAL A 270 33.12 -1.04 -3.97
CA VAL A 270 33.06 -0.62 -2.56
C VAL A 270 31.60 -0.41 -2.17
N VAL A 271 31.21 -0.96 -1.02
CA VAL A 271 29.94 -0.68 -0.35
C VAL A 271 30.18 0.01 0.98
N ALA A 272 29.29 0.93 1.34
CA ALA A 272 29.30 1.64 2.62
C ALA A 272 27.88 1.92 3.11
N ALA A 273 27.72 2.14 4.41
CA ALA A 273 26.44 2.53 5.00
C ALA A 273 26.57 3.64 6.04
N LEU A 274 25.56 4.51 6.03
CA LEU A 274 25.34 5.63 6.95
C LEU A 274 23.93 5.47 7.55
N GLY A 275 23.77 5.76 8.83
CA GLY A 275 22.46 5.67 9.47
C GLY A 275 22.47 5.39 10.96
N ASP A 276 21.43 4.68 11.40
CA ASP A 276 21.13 4.43 12.82
C ASP A 276 21.14 2.94 13.21
N SER A 277 20.34 2.58 14.22
CA SER A 277 20.20 1.22 14.78
C SER A 277 19.76 0.18 13.74
N LEU A 278 19.01 0.57 12.69
CA LEU A 278 18.61 -0.34 11.61
C LEU A 278 19.78 -0.66 10.67
N SER A 279 20.70 0.27 10.46
CA SER A 279 21.90 0.06 9.63
C SER A 279 23.01 -0.73 10.35
N VAL A 280 22.92 -0.90 11.67
CA VAL A 280 23.82 -1.78 12.46
C VAL A 280 23.15 -3.10 12.85
N ARG A 281 21.88 -3.31 12.45
CA ARG A 281 21.07 -4.50 12.74
C ARG A 281 21.00 -4.79 14.24
N PHE A 282 20.62 -3.75 14.99
CA PHE A 282 20.43 -3.80 16.43
C PHE A 282 19.38 -4.86 16.80
N GLY A 283 19.74 -5.79 17.69
CA GLY A 283 18.78 -6.73 18.26
C GLY A 283 18.16 -7.75 17.31
N ALA A 284 18.56 -7.85 16.04
CA ALA A 284 17.82 -8.64 15.05
C ALA A 284 17.76 -10.17 15.32
N ARG A 285 18.70 -10.68 16.13
CA ARG A 285 18.73 -12.09 16.60
C ARG A 285 18.47 -12.21 18.11
N ALA A 286 17.95 -11.14 18.71
CA ALA A 286 17.62 -11.18 20.12
C ALA A 286 16.51 -12.20 20.33
N THR A 287 16.70 -13.06 21.33
CA THR A 287 15.72 -14.04 21.79
C THR A 287 15.15 -13.65 23.15
N SER A 288 15.75 -12.65 23.80
CA SER A 288 15.28 -12.05 25.05
C SER A 288 15.76 -10.60 25.13
N ILE A 289 15.19 -9.83 26.06
CA ILE A 289 15.61 -8.43 26.27
C ILE A 289 17.09 -8.33 26.70
N LEU A 290 17.62 -9.36 27.36
CA LEU A 290 19.01 -9.39 27.84
C LEU A 290 20.04 -9.33 26.70
N ASN A 291 19.71 -9.85 25.51
CA ASN A 291 20.61 -9.84 24.35
C ASN A 291 20.25 -8.80 23.28
N LEU A 292 19.26 -7.94 23.56
CA LEU A 292 18.77 -6.90 22.65
C LEU A 292 19.86 -5.90 22.21
N GLN A 293 20.78 -5.54 23.11
CA GLN A 293 21.83 -4.55 22.86
C GLN A 293 22.90 -4.99 21.84
N THR A 294 22.82 -6.22 21.33
CA THR A 294 23.79 -6.75 20.37
C THR A 294 23.59 -6.14 18.99
N GLU A 295 24.61 -5.48 18.45
CA GLU A 295 24.64 -5.02 17.05
C GLU A 295 25.17 -6.11 16.12
N TRP A 296 24.34 -6.61 15.20
CA TRP A 296 24.70 -7.67 14.26
C TRP A 296 25.17 -7.11 12.91
N ARG A 297 26.17 -6.22 12.95
CA ARG A 297 26.63 -5.44 11.78
C ARG A 297 26.98 -6.32 10.58
N GLY A 298 27.59 -7.49 10.80
CA GLY A 298 27.94 -8.46 9.77
C GLY A 298 26.75 -9.02 8.99
N ARG A 299 25.54 -8.88 9.52
CA ARG A 299 24.30 -9.29 8.84
C ARG A 299 23.43 -8.10 8.45
N SER A 300 23.88 -6.85 8.62
CA SER A 300 23.03 -5.69 8.32
C SER A 300 22.48 -5.72 6.90
N TRP A 301 21.18 -5.42 6.75
CA TRP A 301 20.48 -5.46 5.47
C TRP A 301 21.17 -4.60 4.39
N SER A 302 21.76 -3.47 4.79
CA SER A 302 22.40 -2.50 3.89
C SER A 302 23.89 -2.76 3.66
N ILE A 303 24.60 -3.47 4.56
CA ILE A 303 26.08 -3.51 4.52
C ILE A 303 26.73 -4.78 5.13
N GLY A 304 25.97 -5.76 5.60
CA GLY A 304 26.52 -7.00 6.15
C GLY A 304 27.00 -7.97 5.07
N GLY A 305 28.08 -8.69 5.32
CA GLY A 305 28.63 -9.73 4.42
C GLY A 305 28.83 -11.11 5.04
N ASP A 306 28.23 -11.39 6.20
CA ASP A 306 28.26 -12.71 6.82
C ASP A 306 27.53 -13.75 5.95
N GLU A 307 28.11 -14.96 5.87
CA GLU A 307 27.59 -16.10 5.12
C GLU A 307 27.35 -15.82 3.61
N SER A 308 26.59 -16.70 2.95
CA SER A 308 26.20 -16.56 1.54
C SER A 308 24.78 -16.00 1.42
N LEU A 309 24.42 -15.52 0.21
CA LEU A 309 23.06 -15.03 -0.10
C LEU A 309 21.98 -16.05 0.24
N GLU A 310 22.24 -17.34 0.00
CA GLU A 310 21.31 -18.44 0.23
C GLU A 310 20.97 -18.65 1.71
N LYS A 311 21.76 -18.05 2.62
CA LYS A 311 21.58 -18.13 4.07
C LYS A 311 21.25 -16.79 4.71
N VAL A 312 21.84 -15.70 4.24
CA VAL A 312 21.63 -14.35 4.78
C VAL A 312 21.51 -13.36 3.63
N THR A 313 20.32 -12.82 3.44
CA THR A 313 20.07 -11.79 2.43
C THR A 313 20.46 -10.42 2.97
N THR A 314 21.45 -9.81 2.31
CA THR A 314 21.93 -8.44 2.52
C THR A 314 22.30 -7.85 1.17
N LEU A 315 22.32 -6.52 1.04
CA LEU A 315 22.75 -5.88 -0.20
C LEU A 315 24.16 -6.35 -0.65
N PRO A 316 25.20 -6.43 0.21
CA PRO A 316 26.50 -6.94 -0.21
C PRO A 316 26.47 -8.41 -0.65
N ASN A 317 25.68 -9.28 -0.01
CA ASN A 317 25.59 -10.68 -0.42
C ASN A 317 24.90 -10.84 -1.79
N ILE A 318 24.00 -9.94 -2.15
CA ILE A 318 23.43 -9.86 -3.51
C ILE A 318 24.51 -9.38 -4.49
N LEU A 319 25.17 -8.26 -4.21
CA LEU A 319 26.22 -7.69 -5.06
C LEU A 319 27.38 -8.67 -5.31
N ARG A 320 27.76 -9.47 -4.31
CA ARG A 320 28.81 -10.50 -4.44
C ARG A 320 28.49 -11.61 -5.45
N LYS A 321 27.24 -11.74 -5.89
CA LYS A 321 26.88 -12.61 -7.03
C LYS A 321 27.33 -12.05 -8.38
N PHE A 322 27.61 -10.74 -8.45
CA PHE A 322 28.05 -10.03 -9.64
C PHE A 322 29.51 -9.55 -9.54
N SER A 323 29.98 -9.22 -8.33
CA SER A 323 31.32 -8.68 -8.07
C SER A 323 32.01 -9.47 -6.96
N SER A 324 32.95 -10.35 -7.33
CA SER A 324 33.70 -11.16 -6.36
C SER A 324 34.71 -10.36 -5.55
N SER A 325 35.11 -9.17 -6.01
CA SER A 325 36.09 -8.28 -5.37
C SER A 325 35.45 -7.20 -4.49
N LEU A 326 34.17 -7.33 -4.16
CA LEU A 326 33.45 -6.34 -3.36
C LEU A 326 34.12 -6.16 -1.97
N TYR A 327 34.34 -4.90 -1.58
CA TYR A 327 34.97 -4.50 -0.32
C TYR A 327 34.07 -3.54 0.48
N GLY A 328 34.34 -3.40 1.78
CA GLY A 328 33.68 -2.42 2.66
C GLY A 328 32.52 -2.94 3.52
N PHE A 329 32.04 -4.17 3.27
CA PHE A 329 30.97 -4.79 4.06
C PHE A 329 31.42 -5.19 5.47
N SER A 330 30.51 -5.11 6.44
CA SER A 330 30.79 -5.50 7.83
C SER A 330 30.80 -7.03 8.00
N LEU A 331 31.50 -7.51 9.02
CA LEU A 331 31.51 -8.93 9.45
C LEU A 331 31.26 -9.05 10.95
N GLY A 332 30.63 -10.14 11.39
CA GLY A 332 30.41 -10.45 12.81
C GLY A 332 29.51 -9.45 13.56
N ARG A 333 29.80 -9.23 14.84
CA ARG A 333 28.99 -8.42 15.77
C ARG A 333 29.81 -7.27 16.36
N GLY A 334 29.12 -6.24 16.83
CA GLY A 334 29.75 -5.06 17.43
C GLY A 334 30.59 -4.30 16.40
N THR A 335 31.54 -3.50 16.88
CA THR A 335 32.30 -2.54 16.05
C THR A 335 33.62 -3.05 15.50
N ALA A 336 34.11 -4.21 15.98
CA ALA A 336 35.46 -4.71 15.66
C ALA A 336 35.72 -4.90 14.16
N ASN A 337 34.68 -5.27 13.40
CA ASN A 337 34.76 -5.51 11.95
C ASN A 337 33.69 -4.72 11.18
N SER A 338 33.43 -3.47 11.58
CA SER A 338 32.43 -2.61 10.92
C SER A 338 32.80 -2.21 9.49
N ARG A 339 34.09 -2.16 9.15
CA ARG A 339 34.61 -1.61 7.87
C ARG A 339 33.96 -0.25 7.55
N PHE A 340 33.23 -0.12 6.43
CA PHE A 340 32.60 1.14 6.00
C PHE A 340 31.14 1.28 6.47
N ASN A 341 30.73 0.54 7.49
CA ASN A 341 29.49 0.82 8.22
C ASN A 341 29.72 1.87 9.31
N MET A 342 29.40 3.12 8.98
CA MET A 342 29.54 4.27 9.88
C MET A 342 28.29 4.54 10.72
N ALA A 343 27.25 3.70 10.60
CA ALA A 343 26.01 3.86 11.33
C ALA A 343 26.20 3.68 12.85
N VAL A 344 25.39 4.40 13.62
CA VAL A 344 25.44 4.44 15.08
C VAL A 344 24.03 4.31 15.65
N SER A 345 23.80 3.36 16.54
CA SER A 345 22.50 3.21 17.22
C SER A 345 22.08 4.51 17.90
N GLY A 346 20.84 4.94 17.68
CA GLY A 346 20.28 6.19 18.24
C GLY A 346 20.64 7.46 17.49
N ALA A 347 21.42 7.39 16.41
CA ALA A 347 21.78 8.53 15.58
C ALA A 347 20.54 9.22 14.96
N LYS A 348 20.66 10.53 14.76
CA LYS A 348 19.68 11.40 14.09
C LYS A 348 20.27 12.01 12.83
N ALA A 349 19.47 12.75 12.06
CA ALA A 349 19.95 13.41 10.86
C ALA A 349 21.15 14.33 11.12
N ALA A 350 21.19 15.01 12.28
CA ALA A 350 22.29 15.87 12.71
C ALA A 350 23.66 15.16 12.80
N ASP A 351 23.68 13.83 13.00
CA ASP A 351 24.92 13.05 13.13
C ASP A 351 25.50 12.62 11.77
N ILE A 352 24.69 12.64 10.70
CA ILE A 352 25.08 12.11 9.38
C ILE A 352 26.27 12.87 8.75
N PRO A 353 26.38 14.21 8.85
CA PRO A 353 27.57 14.90 8.33
C PRO A 353 28.87 14.36 8.92
N GLN A 354 28.90 14.02 10.22
CA GLN A 354 30.08 13.43 10.85
C GLN A 354 30.31 11.99 10.38
N GLN A 355 29.26 11.19 10.20
CA GLN A 355 29.39 9.84 9.63
C GLN A 355 29.96 9.89 8.20
N VAL A 356 29.54 10.85 7.38
CA VAL A 356 30.07 11.08 6.02
C VAL A 356 31.54 11.45 6.05
N GLN A 357 31.97 12.38 6.93
CA GLN A 357 33.37 12.74 7.07
C GLN A 357 34.24 11.54 7.45
N LYS A 358 33.79 10.74 8.42
CA LYS A 358 34.46 9.50 8.83
C LYS A 358 34.54 8.49 7.68
N LEU A 359 33.47 8.35 6.89
CA LEU A 359 33.45 7.47 5.72
C LEU A 359 34.48 7.92 4.67
N ILE A 360 34.50 9.21 4.32
CA ILE A 360 35.44 9.76 3.34
C ILE A 360 36.88 9.51 3.79
N GLN A 361 37.18 9.81 5.05
CA GLN A 361 38.51 9.58 5.62
C GLN A 361 38.89 8.10 5.58
N ALA A 362 38.00 7.20 6.02
CA ALA A 362 38.24 5.77 6.01
C ALA A 362 38.49 5.20 4.60
N MET A 363 37.80 5.73 3.58
CA MET A 363 38.05 5.31 2.19
C MET A 363 39.37 5.86 1.63
N LYS A 364 39.79 7.08 2.03
CA LYS A 364 41.09 7.65 1.64
C LYS A 364 42.26 6.93 2.30
N ASP A 365 42.08 6.44 3.53
CA ASP A 365 43.12 5.76 4.31
C ASP A 365 43.24 4.26 3.99
N SER A 366 42.23 3.68 3.34
CA SER A 366 42.22 2.25 2.99
C SER A 366 43.16 1.96 1.84
N LYS A 367 43.98 0.90 1.99
CA LYS A 367 44.89 0.43 0.93
C LYS A 367 44.18 -0.45 -0.10
N GLU A 368 42.98 -0.93 0.23
CA GLU A 368 42.15 -1.81 -0.57
C GLU A 368 41.22 -1.04 -1.52
N VAL A 369 41.07 0.27 -1.33
CA VAL A 369 40.19 1.13 -2.12
C VAL A 369 41.02 2.07 -2.96
N ASP A 370 40.87 1.98 -4.29
CA ASP A 370 41.27 3.07 -5.16
C ASP A 370 40.24 4.20 -5.03
N PHE A 371 40.54 5.16 -4.15
CA PHE A 371 39.62 6.25 -3.84
C PHE A 371 39.19 7.03 -5.08
N GLN A 372 40.03 7.14 -6.11
CA GLN A 372 39.71 7.89 -7.33
C GLN A 372 38.94 7.05 -8.35
N ASN A 373 39.30 5.78 -8.51
CA ASN A 373 38.84 4.99 -9.65
C ASN A 373 37.78 3.92 -9.33
N ASP A 374 37.66 3.47 -8.09
CA ASP A 374 36.69 2.42 -7.76
C ASP A 374 35.27 2.96 -7.66
N TRP A 375 34.28 2.24 -8.20
CA TRP A 375 32.87 2.58 -7.99
C TRP A 375 32.42 2.24 -6.58
N LYS A 376 31.84 3.24 -5.91
CA LYS A 376 31.37 3.18 -4.53
C LYS A 376 29.84 3.22 -4.50
N MET A 377 29.22 2.36 -3.70
CA MET A 377 27.80 2.39 -3.39
C MET A 377 27.59 2.72 -1.91
N VAL A 378 26.94 3.85 -1.64
CA VAL A 378 26.68 4.32 -0.27
C VAL A 378 25.18 4.22 0.01
N THR A 379 24.80 3.55 1.09
CA THR A 379 23.39 3.48 1.53
C THR A 379 23.17 4.33 2.78
N LEU A 380 22.29 5.31 2.69
CA LEU A 380 21.94 6.24 3.77
C LEU A 380 20.49 6.00 4.20
N PHE A 381 20.29 5.69 5.48
CA PHE A 381 18.97 5.56 6.08
C PHE A 381 18.93 6.18 7.48
N ILE A 382 18.12 7.24 7.67
CA ILE A 382 18.06 8.02 8.90
C ILE A 382 16.70 8.73 9.03
N GLY A 383 16.36 9.15 10.25
CA GLY A 383 15.16 9.97 10.53
C GLY A 383 14.18 9.31 11.50
N GLY A 384 14.33 8.02 11.78
CA GLY A 384 13.47 7.31 12.73
C GLY A 384 13.57 7.91 14.13
N ASN A 385 14.79 8.11 14.63
CA ASN A 385 15.04 8.72 15.94
C ASN A 385 14.59 10.19 16.02
N ASP A 386 14.72 10.94 14.93
CA ASP A 386 14.24 12.33 14.82
C ASP A 386 12.72 12.37 15.00
N LEU A 387 11.95 11.54 14.26
CA LEU A 387 10.49 11.43 14.41
C LEU A 387 10.09 10.94 15.80
N CYS A 388 10.77 9.93 16.31
CA CYS A 388 10.48 9.33 17.61
C CYS A 388 10.64 10.29 18.78
N GLN A 389 11.48 11.32 18.63
CA GLN A 389 11.80 12.30 19.67
C GLN A 389 11.35 13.73 19.32
N TYR A 390 10.70 13.95 18.18
CA TYR A 390 10.30 15.27 17.66
C TYR A 390 9.56 16.13 18.70
N CYS A 391 8.60 15.54 19.42
CA CYS A 391 7.82 16.22 20.44
C CYS A 391 8.61 16.61 21.71
N LEU A 392 9.78 16.01 21.95
CA LEU A 392 10.59 16.30 23.14
C LEU A 392 11.37 17.60 22.98
N ASP A 393 11.80 17.92 21.76
CA ASP A 393 12.48 19.17 21.40
C ASP A 393 11.61 20.39 21.72
N ARG A 394 10.28 20.27 21.58
CA ARG A 394 9.30 21.29 21.95
C ARG A 394 8.99 21.35 23.46
N ARG A 395 9.13 20.24 24.20
CA ARG A 395 8.88 20.18 25.66
C ARG A 395 10.01 20.78 26.49
N VAL A 396 11.24 20.80 25.99
CA VAL A 396 12.36 21.49 26.66
C VAL A 396 12.07 22.99 26.82
N PHE A 397 11.28 23.59 25.93
CA PHE A 397 10.81 24.97 26.04
C PHE A 397 9.52 25.15 26.88
N GLN A 398 8.89 24.08 27.37
CA GLN A 398 7.70 24.12 28.24
C GLN A 398 8.04 24.09 29.74
N VAL A 399 9.29 23.90 30.14
CA VAL A 399 9.69 23.89 31.56
C VAL A 399 10.03 25.31 32.03
N TYR A 400 9.04 26.20 31.96
CA TYR A 400 8.89 27.34 32.88
C TYR A 400 7.39 27.38 33.25
N GLU A 401 7.12 27.48 34.55
CA GLU A 401 5.94 26.95 35.25
C GLU A 401 4.54 27.32 34.69
N GLY A 402 3.62 26.33 34.71
CA GLY A 402 2.32 26.54 35.35
C GLY A 402 1.05 26.76 34.49
N VAL A 403 1.08 26.74 33.16
CA VAL A 403 -0.16 26.96 32.36
C VAL A 403 -0.32 25.98 31.19
N PRO A 404 -1.31 25.08 31.21
CA PRO A 404 -1.66 24.26 30.05
C PRO A 404 -2.38 25.09 28.98
N GLY A 405 -1.84 25.18 27.76
CA GLY A 405 -2.64 25.48 26.56
C GLY A 405 -2.41 26.80 25.80
N CYS A 406 -1.42 27.64 26.13
CA CYS A 406 -1.09 28.82 25.33
C CYS A 406 0.44 29.01 25.17
N CYS A 407 1.01 28.86 23.96
CA CYS A 407 2.34 29.42 23.66
C CYS A 407 2.15 30.87 23.20
N SER A 408 2.55 31.85 24.02
CA SER A 408 2.63 33.26 23.60
C SER A 408 4.07 33.74 23.37
N LEU A 409 5.09 32.90 23.60
CA LEU A 409 6.50 33.25 23.34
C LEU A 409 7.31 32.00 22.98
N CYS A 410 7.07 31.47 21.78
CA CYS A 410 7.99 30.55 21.14
C CYS A 410 8.94 31.43 20.29
N LEU A 411 10.20 31.66 20.73
CA LEU A 411 11.20 32.36 19.91
C LEU A 411 11.45 31.54 18.62
N PRO A 412 11.25 32.09 17.42
CA PRO A 412 11.51 31.35 16.19
C PRO A 412 13.01 31.10 16.03
N GLY A 413 13.42 29.83 15.89
CA GLY A 413 14.78 29.47 15.44
C GLY A 413 15.57 28.42 16.22
N GLN A 414 14.99 27.77 17.24
CA GLN A 414 15.73 26.86 18.13
C GLN A 414 15.19 25.41 18.19
N GLU A 415 14.31 25.01 17.27
CA GLU A 415 13.89 23.61 17.10
C GLU A 415 15.00 22.83 16.38
N THR A 416 15.68 21.93 17.09
CA THR A 416 16.77 21.10 16.57
C THR A 416 16.27 19.99 15.65
N LEU A 417 15.06 19.45 15.87
CA LEU A 417 14.47 18.32 15.13
C LEU A 417 13.43 18.72 14.07
N SER A 418 13.39 20.00 13.70
CA SER A 418 12.50 20.51 12.64
C SER A 418 12.75 19.84 11.29
N VAL A 419 11.72 19.81 10.42
CA VAL A 419 11.84 19.32 9.03
C VAL A 419 12.95 20.06 8.29
N GLN A 420 13.07 21.37 8.51
CA GLN A 420 14.10 22.19 7.87
C GLN A 420 15.51 21.76 8.29
N ASN A 421 15.73 21.43 9.57
CA ASN A 421 17.03 20.94 10.02
C ASN A 421 17.32 19.53 9.51
N TYR A 422 16.34 18.63 9.56
CA TYR A 422 16.45 17.28 8.99
C TYR A 422 16.91 17.35 7.52
N THR A 423 16.20 18.12 6.69
CA THR A 423 16.53 18.30 5.27
C THR A 423 17.87 19.03 5.08
N ARG A 424 18.23 19.98 5.96
CA ARG A 424 19.54 20.65 5.93
C ARG A 424 20.66 19.65 6.17
N HIS A 425 20.58 18.82 7.20
CA HIS A 425 21.63 17.85 7.51
C HIS A 425 21.81 16.80 6.42
N LEU A 426 20.71 16.34 5.80
CA LEU A 426 20.78 15.50 4.61
C LEU A 426 21.48 16.22 3.45
N ARG A 427 21.11 17.47 3.17
CA ARG A 427 21.74 18.28 2.11
C ARG A 427 23.23 18.47 2.36
N ASP A 428 23.64 18.85 3.57
CA ASP A 428 25.04 19.07 3.93
C ASP A 428 25.86 17.77 3.73
N SER A 429 25.27 16.63 4.09
CA SER A 429 25.88 15.31 3.93
C SER A 429 26.03 14.91 2.46
N LEU A 430 24.99 15.12 1.64
CA LEU A 430 25.03 14.84 0.21
C LEU A 430 25.96 15.81 -0.53
N ASP A 431 26.01 17.07 -0.14
CA ASP A 431 26.94 18.07 -0.68
C ASP A 431 28.40 17.70 -0.39
N LEU A 432 28.70 17.15 0.79
CA LEU A 432 30.03 16.60 1.13
C LEU A 432 30.41 15.44 0.21
N LEU A 433 29.54 14.45 0.05
CA LEU A 433 29.77 13.33 -0.87
C LEU A 433 29.94 13.81 -2.31
N TYR A 434 29.08 14.74 -2.75
CA TYR A 434 29.12 15.33 -4.09
C TYR A 434 30.37 16.15 -4.35
N ARG A 435 30.98 16.75 -3.34
CA ARG A 435 32.22 17.53 -3.53
C ARG A 435 33.47 16.66 -3.46
N GLU A 436 33.48 15.65 -2.60
CA GLU A 436 34.74 14.99 -2.22
C GLU A 436 34.90 13.55 -2.72
N VAL A 437 33.81 12.88 -3.10
CA VAL A 437 33.85 11.46 -3.49
C VAL A 437 33.67 11.32 -5.00
N PRO A 438 34.67 10.78 -5.72
CA PRO A 438 34.54 10.40 -7.12
C PRO A 438 33.91 9.02 -7.26
N ARG A 439 33.21 8.82 -8.39
CA ARG A 439 32.59 7.54 -8.79
C ARG A 439 31.71 6.93 -7.70
N VAL A 440 30.61 7.59 -7.37
CA VAL A 440 29.71 7.16 -6.28
C VAL A 440 28.24 7.16 -6.68
N PHE A 441 27.55 6.07 -6.32
CA PHE A 441 26.11 5.93 -6.36
C PHE A 441 25.57 5.92 -4.93
N VAL A 442 24.71 6.88 -4.60
CA VAL A 442 24.16 7.07 -3.25
C VAL A 442 22.69 6.67 -3.23
N ASN A 443 22.36 5.65 -2.44
CA ASN A 443 20.98 5.31 -2.08
C ASN A 443 20.55 6.13 -0.88
N VAL A 444 19.45 6.88 -1.01
CA VAL A 444 18.78 7.54 0.12
C VAL A 444 17.43 6.87 0.34
N LEU A 445 17.23 6.25 1.49
CA LEU A 445 15.94 5.63 1.81
C LEU A 445 14.99 6.66 2.41
N GLU A 446 13.74 6.64 1.95
CA GLU A 446 12.68 7.39 2.63
C GLU A 446 12.35 6.74 3.97
N ILE A 447 12.07 7.58 4.97
CA ILE A 447 11.60 7.11 6.25
C ILE A 447 10.23 6.43 6.09
N LEU A 448 10.02 5.35 6.82
CA LEU A 448 8.80 4.56 6.72
C LEU A 448 7.56 5.34 7.20
N GLN A 449 6.39 5.10 6.61
CA GLN A 449 5.14 5.62 7.18
C GLN A 449 4.89 4.95 8.52
N ILE A 450 4.82 5.75 9.59
CA ILE A 450 4.85 5.21 10.95
C ILE A 450 3.49 4.74 11.44
N GLU A 451 2.38 5.30 10.93
CA GLU A 451 1.01 5.07 11.44
C GLU A 451 0.67 3.60 11.71
N GLY A 452 0.90 2.72 10.73
CA GLY A 452 0.60 1.29 10.88
C GLY A 452 1.40 0.60 11.99
N LEU A 453 2.58 1.09 12.35
CA LEU A 453 3.47 0.47 13.34
C LEU A 453 2.86 0.46 14.75
N ARG A 454 1.91 1.37 15.04
CA ARG A 454 1.15 1.36 16.30
C ARG A 454 0.37 0.08 16.53
N ARG A 455 0.10 -0.71 15.48
CA ARG A 455 -0.58 -2.01 15.58
C ARG A 455 0.34 -3.10 16.11
N ILE A 456 1.66 -2.97 15.95
CA ILE A 456 2.65 -3.95 16.38
C ILE A 456 2.75 -3.87 17.91
N ARG A 457 1.96 -4.70 18.60
CA ARG A 457 1.87 -4.75 20.06
C ARG A 457 1.88 -6.19 20.53
N SER A 458 2.34 -6.39 21.76
CA SER A 458 2.35 -7.65 22.47
C SER A 458 2.49 -7.36 23.96
N ASP A 459 2.01 -8.27 24.81
CA ASP A 459 2.09 -8.13 26.27
C ASP A 459 3.50 -8.41 26.83
N THR A 460 4.50 -8.62 25.96
CA THR A 460 5.89 -8.76 26.39
C THR A 460 6.46 -7.43 26.90
N LEU A 461 7.41 -7.50 27.84
CA LEU A 461 8.08 -6.32 28.39
C LEU A 461 8.73 -5.44 27.30
N GLY A 462 9.28 -6.05 26.25
CA GLY A 462 9.92 -5.30 25.17
C GLY A 462 8.91 -4.49 24.35
N CYS A 463 7.81 -5.11 23.96
CA CYS A 463 6.78 -4.47 23.13
C CYS A 463 5.92 -3.48 23.91
N SER A 464 5.66 -3.73 25.21
CA SER A 464 4.84 -2.84 26.04
C SER A 464 5.59 -1.62 26.58
N LEU A 465 6.87 -1.79 26.96
CA LEU A 465 7.65 -0.75 27.66
C LEU A 465 8.77 -0.17 26.78
N LEU A 466 9.66 -1.00 26.24
CA LEU A 466 10.84 -0.53 25.52
C LEU A 466 10.44 0.20 24.23
N GLN A 467 9.51 -0.36 23.47
CA GLN A 467 8.97 0.24 22.25
C GLN A 467 8.52 1.70 22.49
N ARG A 468 7.69 1.93 23.52
CA ARG A 468 7.15 3.24 23.88
C ARG A 468 8.22 4.23 24.34
N ASN A 469 9.25 3.75 25.03
CA ASN A 469 10.38 4.57 25.45
C ASN A 469 11.30 4.93 24.29
N SER A 470 11.45 4.05 23.29
CA SER A 470 12.23 4.31 22.09
C SER A 470 11.55 5.32 21.15
N CYS A 471 10.22 5.30 21.08
CA CYS A 471 9.45 6.17 20.18
C CYS A 471 8.25 6.87 20.85
N PRO A 472 8.49 7.68 21.89
CA PRO A 472 7.44 8.24 22.74
C PRO A 472 6.49 9.17 21.99
N CYS A 473 7.02 9.98 21.06
CA CYS A 473 6.21 10.96 20.33
C CYS A 473 5.20 10.31 19.39
N PHE A 474 5.45 9.08 18.97
CA PHE A 474 4.57 8.34 18.07
C PHE A 474 3.70 7.33 18.80
N LEU A 475 4.20 6.62 19.82
CA LEU A 475 3.50 5.50 20.43
C LEU A 475 2.67 5.84 21.67
N ILE A 476 2.97 6.95 22.36
CA ILE A 476 2.23 7.37 23.56
C ILE A 476 0.93 8.12 23.25
N PRO A 477 0.87 9.03 22.25
CA PRO A 477 -0.36 9.79 22.00
C PRO A 477 -1.57 8.92 21.70
N GLY A 478 -2.78 9.39 22.02
CA GLY A 478 -4.03 8.69 21.70
C GLY A 478 -4.38 8.73 20.21
N GLU A 479 -5.21 7.81 19.71
CA GLU A 479 -5.54 7.67 18.28
C GLU A 479 -6.11 8.94 17.63
N ASN A 480 -6.81 9.79 18.40
CA ASN A 480 -7.42 11.04 17.91
C ASN A 480 -6.74 12.29 18.48
N SER A 481 -5.49 12.18 18.93
CA SER A 481 -4.81 13.32 19.55
C SER A 481 -4.19 14.26 18.52
N LEU A 482 -4.04 15.53 18.89
CA LEU A 482 -3.38 16.53 18.06
C LEU A 482 -1.90 16.20 17.88
N GLU A 483 -1.27 15.62 18.90
CA GLU A 483 0.13 15.18 18.86
C GLU A 483 0.34 14.07 17.83
N LEU A 484 -0.56 13.08 17.76
CA LEU A 484 -0.46 12.02 16.75
C LEU A 484 -0.67 12.58 15.34
N THR A 485 -1.63 13.48 15.18
CA THR A 485 -1.92 14.16 13.91
C THR A 485 -0.70 14.95 13.42
N GLU A 486 -0.05 15.69 14.32
CA GLU A 486 1.17 16.44 14.03
C GLU A 486 2.32 15.52 13.63
N ILE A 487 2.56 14.44 14.38
CA ILE A 487 3.64 13.49 14.07
C ILE A 487 3.43 12.77 12.73
N LYS A 488 2.17 12.47 12.37
CA LYS A 488 1.82 11.95 11.03
C LYS A 488 2.16 12.97 9.94
N ARG A 489 1.82 14.25 10.14
CA ARG A 489 2.16 15.34 9.21
C ARG A 489 3.67 15.47 9.04
N ILE A 490 4.42 15.50 10.15
CA ILE A 490 5.90 15.62 10.11
C ILE A 490 6.54 14.41 9.40
N ASN A 491 6.02 13.19 9.61
CA ASN A 491 6.49 12.00 8.90
C ASN A 491 6.31 12.13 7.38
N GLN A 492 5.15 12.63 6.92
CA GLN A 492 4.93 12.92 5.49
C GLN A 492 5.84 14.03 4.97
N GLU A 493 6.05 15.10 5.74
CA GLU A 493 6.96 16.18 5.34
C GLU A 493 8.41 15.73 5.23
N TYR A 494 8.87 14.82 6.10
CA TYR A 494 10.20 14.20 5.95
C TYR A 494 10.31 13.42 4.63
N GLN A 495 9.28 12.65 4.27
CA GLN A 495 9.24 11.88 3.03
C GLN A 495 9.27 12.81 1.81
N ASP A 496 8.41 13.83 1.80
CA ASP A 496 8.27 14.78 0.69
C ASP A 496 9.52 15.64 0.50
N GLU A 497 10.11 16.16 1.59
CA GLU A 497 11.31 16.99 1.51
C GLU A 497 12.57 16.17 1.17
N THR A 498 12.65 14.90 1.59
CA THR A 498 13.72 13.98 1.15
C THR A 498 13.65 13.76 -0.35
N GLU A 499 12.46 13.41 -0.87
CA GLU A 499 12.26 13.20 -2.30
C GLU A 499 12.52 14.49 -3.10
N ARG A 500 12.06 15.65 -2.60
CA ARG A 500 12.30 16.94 -3.23
C ARG A 500 13.79 17.29 -3.29
N LEU A 501 14.54 17.02 -2.22
CA LEU A 501 15.98 17.26 -2.17
C LEU A 501 16.73 16.42 -3.19
N VAL A 502 16.42 15.12 -3.26
CA VAL A 502 17.11 14.16 -4.13
C VAL A 502 16.70 14.32 -5.61
N SER A 503 15.41 14.47 -5.88
CA SER A 503 14.86 14.60 -7.25
C SER A 503 14.95 16.03 -7.82
N GLY A 504 15.46 16.99 -7.04
CA GLY A 504 15.60 18.40 -7.42
C GLY A 504 16.67 18.70 -8.47
N GLY A 505 17.51 17.73 -8.84
CA GLY A 505 18.55 17.85 -9.87
C GLY A 505 19.82 18.58 -9.49
N ARG A 506 19.96 18.91 -8.20
CA ARG A 506 21.16 19.54 -7.64
C ARG A 506 22.44 18.76 -7.92
N TYR A 507 22.34 17.44 -8.09
CA TYR A 507 23.46 16.51 -8.18
C TYR A 507 23.65 15.91 -9.59
N ASP A 508 22.93 16.42 -10.60
CA ASP A 508 22.89 15.83 -11.95
C ASP A 508 24.04 16.29 -12.87
N SER A 509 24.90 17.23 -12.45
CA SER A 509 25.95 17.80 -13.32
C SER A 509 27.26 16.99 -13.40
N ARG A 510 27.39 15.91 -12.60
CA ARG A 510 28.56 15.03 -12.63
C ARG A 510 28.18 13.68 -13.22
N GLU A 511 28.92 13.25 -14.24
CA GLU A 511 28.76 11.90 -14.80
C GLU A 511 29.14 10.80 -13.80
N ASP A 512 29.99 11.08 -12.82
CA ASP A 512 30.49 10.10 -11.87
C ASP A 512 29.82 10.14 -10.49
N PHE A 513 28.70 10.86 -10.36
CA PHE A 513 27.93 10.96 -9.12
C PHE A 513 26.43 10.83 -9.40
N ALA A 514 25.74 9.99 -8.63
CA ALA A 514 24.28 10.02 -8.57
C ALA A 514 23.79 9.80 -7.14
N VAL A 515 22.70 10.49 -6.79
CA VAL A 515 21.91 10.19 -5.60
C VAL A 515 20.49 9.82 -6.04
N VAL A 516 19.95 8.75 -5.45
CA VAL A 516 18.66 8.18 -5.85
C VAL A 516 17.86 7.80 -4.62
N THR A 517 16.62 8.27 -4.57
CA THR A 517 15.66 7.88 -3.53
C THR A 517 15.23 6.43 -3.75
N GLN A 518 15.16 5.65 -2.66
CA GLN A 518 14.64 4.29 -2.66
C GLN A 518 13.38 4.22 -1.78
N PRO A 519 12.18 4.53 -2.33
CA PRO A 519 10.96 4.73 -1.54
C PRO A 519 10.26 3.45 -1.10
N PHE A 520 10.87 2.27 -1.19
CA PHE A 520 10.19 0.99 -0.88
C PHE A 520 9.68 0.86 0.57
N LEU A 521 9.95 1.82 1.47
CA LEU A 521 9.34 1.90 2.81
C LEU A 521 8.33 3.04 2.97
N LYS A 522 8.16 3.92 1.96
CA LYS A 522 7.34 5.12 2.03
C LYS A 522 5.92 4.80 2.49
N ASN A 523 5.28 3.82 1.86
CA ASN A 523 3.99 3.26 2.28
C ASN A 523 4.24 1.93 3.00
N SER A 524 4.33 1.97 4.34
CA SER A 524 4.58 0.78 5.16
C SER A 524 3.38 -0.15 5.17
N ILE A 525 3.57 -1.38 4.69
CA ILE A 525 2.60 -2.47 4.87
C ILE A 525 3.01 -3.26 6.12
N ILE A 526 2.10 -3.37 7.09
CA ILE A 526 2.32 -4.21 8.28
C ILE A 526 2.14 -5.67 7.87
N PRO A 527 3.17 -6.53 8.01
CA PRO A 527 2.99 -7.96 7.76
C PRO A 527 1.97 -8.52 8.75
N LEU A 528 1.03 -9.31 8.26
CA LEU A 528 0.01 -9.96 9.08
C LEU A 528 0.25 -11.47 9.12
N ALA A 529 0.01 -12.07 10.28
CA ALA A 529 -0.02 -13.51 10.46
C ALA A 529 -1.35 -14.08 9.94
N ALA A 530 -1.47 -15.41 9.98
CA ALA A 530 -2.65 -16.11 9.44
C ALA A 530 -3.96 -15.73 10.16
N ASP A 531 -3.88 -15.25 11.39
CA ASP A 531 -4.99 -14.75 12.21
C ASP A 531 -5.37 -13.28 11.91
N GLY A 532 -4.60 -12.59 11.06
CA GLY A 532 -4.82 -11.18 10.71
C GLY A 532 -4.19 -10.17 11.67
N GLU A 533 -3.53 -10.62 12.75
CA GLU A 533 -2.74 -9.78 13.64
C GLU A 533 -1.35 -9.52 13.06
N PRO A 534 -0.62 -8.47 13.49
CA PRO A 534 0.74 -8.23 13.03
C PRO A 534 1.66 -9.42 13.26
N ASP A 535 2.35 -9.88 12.21
CA ASP A 535 3.32 -10.96 12.30
C ASP A 535 4.58 -10.45 13.01
N LEU A 536 4.63 -10.67 14.32
CA LEU A 536 5.72 -10.23 15.19
C LEU A 536 7.07 -10.87 14.83
N SER A 537 7.10 -11.95 14.04
CA SER A 537 8.36 -12.59 13.64
C SER A 537 9.21 -11.73 12.68
N PHE A 538 8.65 -10.66 12.11
CA PHE A 538 9.41 -9.65 11.37
C PHE A 538 10.14 -8.64 12.28
N PHE A 539 9.84 -8.62 13.58
CA PHE A 539 10.36 -7.66 14.53
C PHE A 539 11.21 -8.36 15.61
N SER A 540 12.13 -7.61 16.19
CA SER A 540 12.90 -8.04 17.35
C SER A 540 12.00 -8.11 18.60
N VAL A 541 12.57 -8.58 19.72
CA VAL A 541 11.89 -8.71 21.02
C VAL A 541 11.36 -7.39 21.59
N ASP A 542 11.74 -6.25 21.02
CA ASP A 542 11.23 -4.93 21.36
C ASP A 542 10.03 -4.47 20.51
N CYS A 543 9.58 -5.27 19.53
CA CYS A 543 8.53 -4.90 18.57
C CYS A 543 8.81 -3.58 17.81
N PHE A 544 10.06 -3.13 17.76
CA PHE A 544 10.44 -1.86 17.16
C PHE A 544 11.47 -2.06 16.05
N HIS A 545 12.60 -2.69 16.37
CA HIS A 545 13.61 -3.01 15.37
C HIS A 545 13.20 -4.26 14.58
N PHE A 546 13.69 -4.39 13.35
CA PHE A 546 13.42 -5.56 12.52
C PHE A 546 14.22 -6.78 13.00
N SER A 547 13.62 -7.97 12.89
CA SER A 547 14.30 -9.24 13.09
C SER A 547 15.20 -9.59 11.90
N GLU A 548 15.88 -10.74 11.95
CA GLU A 548 16.58 -11.26 10.77
C GLU A 548 15.71 -11.36 9.52
N ARG A 549 14.43 -11.73 9.72
CA ARG A 549 13.44 -11.84 8.66
C ARG A 549 13.11 -10.47 8.07
N GLY A 550 12.84 -9.47 8.91
CA GLY A 550 12.54 -8.11 8.46
C GLY A 550 13.71 -7.48 7.70
N HIS A 551 14.93 -7.66 8.18
CA HIS A 551 16.14 -7.19 7.49
C HIS A 551 16.36 -7.85 6.13
N ALA A 552 16.05 -9.13 5.97
CA ALA A 552 16.14 -9.80 4.67
C ALA A 552 15.20 -9.14 3.64
N GLU A 553 13.94 -8.89 4.02
CA GLU A 553 12.99 -8.21 3.13
C GLU A 553 13.37 -6.75 2.85
N MET A 554 14.04 -6.05 3.78
CA MET A 554 14.58 -4.71 3.50
C MET A 554 15.69 -4.74 2.44
N ALA A 555 16.59 -5.73 2.49
CA ALA A 555 17.65 -5.89 1.50
C ALA A 555 17.08 -6.20 0.10
N ILE A 556 16.07 -7.06 0.02
CA ILE A 556 15.35 -7.37 -1.23
C ILE A 556 14.66 -6.12 -1.77
N GLY A 557 13.96 -5.38 -0.90
CA GLY A 557 13.29 -4.13 -1.24
C GLY A 557 14.25 -3.12 -1.86
N LEU A 558 15.38 -2.85 -1.19
CA LEU A 558 16.41 -1.92 -1.69
C LEU A 558 16.97 -2.36 -3.04
N TRP A 559 17.37 -3.64 -3.17
CA TRP A 559 17.92 -4.16 -4.41
C TRP A 559 16.96 -4.01 -5.59
N ASN A 560 15.72 -4.47 -5.41
CA ASN A 560 14.70 -4.42 -6.46
C ASN A 560 14.39 -2.98 -6.86
N ASN A 561 14.42 -2.04 -5.91
CA ASN A 561 14.12 -0.64 -6.16
C ASN A 561 15.24 0.07 -6.95
N MET A 562 16.50 -0.31 -6.76
CA MET A 562 17.60 0.17 -7.61
C MET A 562 17.47 -0.28 -9.08
N LEU A 563 16.73 -1.36 -9.34
CA LEU A 563 16.44 -1.90 -10.67
C LEU A 563 15.10 -1.39 -11.26
N GLU A 564 14.50 -0.36 -10.65
CA GLU A 564 13.28 0.27 -11.15
C GLU A 564 13.55 1.72 -11.59
N PRO A 565 13.02 2.18 -12.75
CA PRO A 565 13.17 3.55 -13.20
C PRO A 565 12.67 4.56 -12.16
N VAL A 566 13.40 5.67 -11.99
CA VAL A 566 12.98 6.82 -11.19
C VAL A 566 11.60 7.30 -11.68
N GLY A 567 10.68 7.57 -10.75
CA GLY A 567 9.27 7.86 -11.04
C GLY A 567 8.37 6.63 -11.24
N ARG A 568 8.93 5.42 -11.33
CA ARG A 568 8.20 4.14 -11.39
C ARG A 568 8.62 3.14 -10.31
N LYS A 569 9.45 3.59 -9.37
CA LYS A 569 9.90 2.82 -8.21
C LYS A 569 8.71 2.41 -7.35
N GLN A 570 8.69 1.15 -6.92
CA GLN A 570 7.78 0.66 -5.91
C GLN A 570 8.01 1.42 -4.60
N ASN A 571 6.92 1.87 -3.96
CA ASN A 571 6.97 2.70 -2.77
C ASN A 571 6.51 1.99 -1.49
N PHE A 572 6.45 0.65 -1.50
CA PHE A 572 6.07 -0.19 -0.36
C PHE A 572 6.90 -1.48 -0.36
N ASN A 573 7.04 -2.12 0.80
CA ASN A 573 7.75 -3.39 0.92
C ASN A 573 6.75 -4.54 1.08
N ASN A 574 7.02 -5.65 0.40
CA ASN A 574 6.20 -6.86 0.53
C ASN A 574 6.86 -7.79 1.55
N PHE A 575 6.46 -7.69 2.81
CA PHE A 575 6.92 -8.53 3.91
C PHE A 575 6.26 -9.93 3.88
N THR A 576 6.56 -10.70 2.84
CA THR A 576 6.23 -12.13 2.72
C THR A 576 7.52 -12.91 2.61
N HIS A 577 7.58 -14.18 3.02
CA HIS A 577 8.81 -14.95 2.79
C HIS A 577 8.72 -15.65 1.43
N ASP A 578 9.62 -15.30 0.51
CA ASP A 578 9.86 -16.05 -0.72
C ASP A 578 11.33 -15.88 -1.13
N ARG A 579 12.02 -17.00 -1.30
CA ARG A 579 13.44 -17.03 -1.63
C ARG A 579 13.74 -16.48 -3.02
N ASN A 580 12.78 -16.48 -3.94
CA ASN A 580 12.96 -16.10 -5.35
C ASN A 580 12.59 -14.63 -5.67
N LYS A 581 12.37 -13.78 -4.66
CA LYS A 581 11.91 -12.39 -4.85
C LYS A 581 12.93 -11.44 -5.47
N ILE A 582 14.21 -11.79 -5.43
CA ILE A 582 15.28 -10.92 -5.92
C ILE A 582 15.20 -10.87 -7.44
N ARG A 583 15.03 -9.66 -7.99
CA ARG A 583 14.97 -9.46 -9.44
C ARG A 583 16.37 -9.43 -10.04
N CYS A 584 16.47 -9.93 -11.27
CA CYS A 584 17.66 -9.79 -12.08
C CYS A 584 17.66 -8.47 -12.85
N PRO A 585 18.82 -7.84 -13.07
CA PRO A 585 18.96 -6.76 -14.04
C PRO A 585 18.48 -7.23 -15.43
N SER A 586 17.80 -6.35 -16.16
CA SER A 586 17.34 -6.68 -17.52
C SER A 586 18.50 -6.64 -18.53
N GLN A 587 18.38 -7.37 -19.65
CA GLN A 587 19.38 -7.32 -20.72
C GLN A 587 19.44 -5.95 -21.40
N ASP A 588 18.29 -5.30 -21.59
CA ASP A 588 18.20 -3.99 -22.25
C ASP A 588 18.73 -2.85 -21.36
N GLN A 589 18.52 -2.97 -20.05
CA GLN A 589 18.91 -1.97 -19.05
C GLN A 589 19.59 -2.68 -17.86
N PRO A 590 20.86 -3.11 -18.02
CA PRO A 590 21.60 -3.86 -17.00
C PRO A 590 22.23 -2.99 -15.90
N TYR A 591 21.84 -1.71 -15.83
CA TYR A 591 22.43 -0.70 -14.93
C TYR A 591 21.49 -0.37 -13.77
N PHE A 592 22.02 0.24 -12.72
CA PHE A 592 21.17 0.87 -11.70
C PHE A 592 20.49 2.13 -12.26
N PHE A 593 19.22 2.31 -11.91
CA PHE A 593 18.46 3.46 -12.37
C PHE A 593 18.81 4.73 -11.61
N THR A 594 19.21 5.75 -12.36
CA THR A 594 19.38 7.13 -11.93
C THR A 594 18.27 7.97 -12.56
N ARG A 595 18.17 9.24 -12.17
CA ARG A 595 17.26 10.17 -12.83
C ARG A 595 17.54 10.29 -14.33
N ILE A 596 18.81 10.43 -14.70
CA ILE A 596 19.23 10.66 -16.09
C ILE A 596 18.90 9.46 -17.00
N ASN A 597 19.15 8.22 -16.58
CA ASN A 597 18.86 7.05 -17.42
C ASN A 597 17.38 6.58 -17.36
N SER A 598 16.57 7.13 -16.45
CA SER A 598 15.15 6.81 -16.35
C SER A 598 14.28 7.62 -17.32
N PHE A 599 14.78 8.76 -17.81
CA PHE A 599 14.10 9.63 -18.77
C PHE A 599 15.00 9.88 -19.99
N PRO A 600 15.16 8.91 -20.91
CA PRO A 600 15.99 9.11 -22.09
C PRO A 600 15.44 10.28 -22.92
N ILE A 601 16.29 11.27 -23.19
CA ILE A 601 15.98 12.35 -24.13
C ILE A 601 15.78 11.71 -25.51
N GLN A 602 14.57 11.79 -26.08
CA GLN A 602 14.40 11.47 -27.50
C GLN A 602 15.29 12.40 -28.31
N PRO A 603 16.11 11.90 -29.25
CA PRO A 603 16.84 12.76 -30.17
C PRO A 603 15.82 13.55 -30.97
N THR A 604 15.76 14.86 -30.75
CA THR A 604 15.09 15.79 -31.67
C THR A 604 15.87 15.76 -32.97
N THR A 605 15.45 14.89 -33.89
CA THR A 605 15.80 15.04 -35.30
C THR A 605 15.25 16.38 -35.73
N PRO A 606 16.06 17.32 -36.28
CA PRO A 606 15.54 18.53 -36.87
C PRO A 606 14.52 18.11 -37.95
N PRO A 607 13.29 18.64 -37.97
CA PRO A 607 12.36 18.34 -39.04
C PRO A 607 13.02 18.75 -40.35
N ALA A 608 13.10 17.81 -41.30
CA ALA A 608 13.45 18.13 -42.66
C ALA A 608 12.50 19.23 -43.15
N THR A 609 13.09 20.28 -43.71
CA THR A 609 12.43 21.40 -44.38
C THR A 609 11.49 20.84 -45.44
N SER A 610 10.22 20.68 -45.08
CA SER A 610 9.14 20.45 -46.02
C SER A 610 8.28 21.71 -46.03
N THR A 611 8.19 22.28 -47.22
CA THR A 611 7.41 23.46 -47.57
C THR A 611 5.96 23.29 -47.10
N PRO A 612 5.36 24.27 -46.41
CA PRO A 612 3.99 24.15 -45.94
C PRO A 612 3.01 24.29 -47.12
N PRO A 613 1.95 23.45 -47.21
CA PRO A 613 0.83 23.72 -48.08
C PRO A 613 -0.03 24.83 -47.48
N THR A 614 -0.33 25.81 -48.30
CA THR A 614 -1.23 26.94 -48.05
C THR A 614 -2.63 26.42 -47.69
N LEU A 615 -3.09 26.70 -46.47
CA LEU A 615 -4.49 26.56 -46.07
C LEU A 615 -5.12 27.94 -45.86
N PRO A 616 -6.40 28.15 -46.21
CA PRO A 616 -7.05 29.45 -46.10
C PRO A 616 -7.31 29.82 -44.63
N LEU A 617 -7.06 31.08 -44.28
CA LEU A 617 -7.44 31.67 -42.99
C LEU A 617 -8.96 31.58 -42.79
N GLN A 618 -9.38 30.94 -41.69
CA GLN A 618 -10.70 31.20 -41.09
C GLN A 618 -10.56 32.23 -39.95
N PRO A 619 -11.52 33.15 -39.79
CA PRO A 619 -11.43 34.20 -38.79
C PRO A 619 -11.70 33.66 -37.38
N VAL A 620 -10.79 33.97 -36.46
CA VAL A 620 -10.93 33.70 -35.03
C VAL A 620 -12.02 34.60 -34.46
N SER A 621 -13.13 34.00 -34.02
CA SER A 621 -14.17 34.67 -33.24
C SER A 621 -13.64 35.01 -31.84
N THR A 622 -13.24 36.26 -31.63
CA THR A 622 -12.93 36.79 -30.30
C THR A 622 -14.23 37.10 -29.55
N VAL A 623 -14.59 36.26 -28.58
CA VAL A 623 -15.63 36.61 -27.60
C VAL A 623 -15.01 37.63 -26.63
N PRO A 624 -15.60 38.82 -26.44
CA PRO A 624 -15.02 39.85 -25.60
C PRO A 624 -15.07 39.46 -24.12
N LEU A 625 -14.00 39.79 -23.39
CA LEU A 625 -13.70 39.40 -22.00
C LEU A 625 -14.83 39.71 -20.98
N TRP A 626 -15.75 40.63 -21.31
CA TRP A 626 -16.87 41.00 -20.46
C TRP A 626 -18.01 39.97 -20.45
N ALA A 627 -18.14 39.14 -21.49
CA ALA A 627 -19.23 38.16 -21.61
C ALA A 627 -19.26 37.13 -20.46
N PRO A 628 -18.15 36.47 -20.08
CA PRO A 628 -18.13 35.55 -18.93
C PRO A 628 -18.35 36.27 -17.58
N ILE A 629 -17.94 37.53 -17.46
CA ILE A 629 -18.09 38.32 -16.23
C ILE A 629 -19.57 38.67 -16.00
N VAL A 630 -20.29 39.08 -17.06
CA VAL A 630 -21.72 39.39 -16.98
C VAL A 630 -22.54 38.12 -16.71
N THR A 631 -22.17 36.97 -17.27
CA THR A 631 -22.86 35.70 -16.96
C THR A 631 -22.63 35.25 -15.53
N ALA A 632 -21.42 35.40 -14.99
CA ALA A 632 -21.11 35.07 -13.60
C ALA A 632 -21.89 35.97 -12.61
N LEU A 633 -21.92 37.27 -12.84
CA LEU A 633 -22.67 38.21 -12.00
C LEU A 633 -24.19 38.01 -12.11
N GLY A 634 -24.69 37.75 -13.31
CA GLY A 634 -26.10 37.41 -13.53
C GLY A 634 -26.52 36.13 -12.81
N GLY A 635 -25.70 35.08 -12.87
CA GLY A 635 -25.93 33.83 -12.15
C GLY A 635 -25.96 34.01 -10.63
N LEU A 636 -25.09 34.87 -10.09
CA LEU A 636 -25.04 35.16 -8.65
C LEU A 636 -26.29 35.89 -8.17
N LEU A 637 -26.77 36.88 -8.94
CA LEU A 637 -27.98 37.64 -8.62
C LEU A 637 -29.23 36.76 -8.70
N ILE A 638 -29.33 35.88 -9.70
CA ILE A 638 -30.43 34.92 -9.83
C ILE A 638 -30.40 33.93 -8.66
N GLY A 639 -29.22 33.44 -8.27
CA GLY A 639 -29.04 32.57 -7.11
C GLY A 639 -29.50 33.23 -5.80
N TRP A 640 -29.13 34.50 -5.57
CA TRP A 640 -29.60 35.27 -4.42
C TRP A 640 -31.10 35.50 -4.42
N ALA A 641 -31.70 35.87 -5.56
CA ALA A 641 -33.13 36.07 -5.67
C ALA A 641 -33.92 34.78 -5.40
N ALA A 642 -33.47 33.65 -5.94
CA ALA A 642 -34.07 32.34 -5.71
C ALA A 642 -33.97 31.92 -4.23
N THR A 643 -32.81 32.14 -3.61
CA THR A 643 -32.59 31.82 -2.19
C THR A 643 -33.45 32.70 -1.28
N TRP A 644 -33.54 33.99 -1.56
CA TRP A 644 -34.45 34.92 -0.86
C TRP A 644 -35.91 34.48 -1.00
N LEU A 645 -36.37 34.15 -2.21
CA LEU A 645 -37.75 33.69 -2.45
C LEU A 645 -38.07 32.41 -1.68
N LEU A 646 -37.15 31.44 -1.62
CA LEU A 646 -37.32 30.21 -0.88
C LEU A 646 -37.35 30.44 0.63
N LEU A 647 -36.45 31.27 1.15
CA LEU A 647 -36.40 31.61 2.58
C LEU A 647 -37.62 32.43 3.02
N SER A 648 -38.04 33.42 2.22
CA SER A 648 -39.23 34.23 2.51
C SER A 648 -40.53 33.41 2.46
N ARG A 649 -40.66 32.44 1.54
CA ARG A 649 -41.78 31.49 1.53
C ARG A 649 -41.80 30.61 2.78
N ARG A 650 -40.65 30.09 3.21
CA ARG A 650 -40.54 29.31 4.45
C ARG A 650 -40.86 30.14 5.70
N VAL A 651 -40.46 31.41 5.74
CA VAL A 651 -40.79 32.31 6.85
C VAL A 651 -42.29 32.63 6.88
N ARG A 652 -42.93 32.90 5.73
CA ARG A 652 -44.39 33.11 5.65
C ARG A 652 -45.18 31.86 6.05
N GLN A 653 -44.73 30.67 5.66
CA GLN A 653 -45.36 29.42 6.07
C GLN A 653 -45.28 29.22 7.59
N ARG A 654 -44.13 29.50 8.21
CA ARG A 654 -43.97 29.42 9.68
C ARG A 654 -44.78 30.48 10.43
N LEU A 655 -44.98 31.66 9.86
CA LEU A 655 -45.82 32.71 10.44
C LEU A 655 -47.32 32.34 10.35
N GLY A 656 -47.78 31.83 9.21
CA GLY A 656 -49.17 31.35 9.05
C GLY A 656 -49.50 30.12 9.91
N GLU A 657 -48.54 29.23 10.15
CA GLU A 657 -48.71 28.14 11.12
C GLU A 657 -48.79 28.64 12.58
N LYS A 658 -48.10 29.75 12.90
CA LYS A 658 -48.18 30.38 14.23
C LYS A 658 -49.51 31.09 14.44
N GLU A 659 -50.04 31.80 13.45
CA GLU A 659 -51.36 32.43 13.52
C GLU A 659 -52.49 31.40 13.66
N LYS A 660 -52.47 30.31 12.87
CA LYS A 660 -53.45 29.21 13.02
C LYS A 660 -53.38 28.55 14.40
N LYS A 661 -52.21 28.48 15.02
CA LYS A 661 -52.04 27.94 16.39
C LYS A 661 -52.52 28.91 17.48
N LEU A 662 -52.58 30.20 17.19
CA LEU A 662 -53.11 31.24 18.08
C LEU A 662 -54.64 31.36 17.96
N GLU A 663 -55.20 31.25 16.76
CA GLU A 663 -56.66 31.23 16.54
C GLU A 663 -57.33 29.97 17.14
N MET A 664 -56.70 28.80 17.06
CA MET A 664 -57.21 27.57 17.69
C MET A 664 -57.13 27.55 19.22
N LYS A 665 -56.47 28.53 19.86
CA LYS A 665 -56.46 28.70 21.32
C LYS A 665 -57.47 29.75 21.82
N GLY A 666 -58.13 30.49 20.92
CA GLY A 666 -59.10 31.54 21.26
C GLY A 666 -60.57 31.10 21.23
N THR A 667 -60.87 29.86 20.85
CA THR A 667 -62.25 29.33 20.74
C THR A 667 -62.37 28.00 21.48
N SER A 668 -62.44 28.09 22.81
CA SER A 668 -62.94 27.03 23.68
C SER A 668 -63.62 27.72 24.87
N PHE A 669 -64.85 28.15 24.65
CA PHE A 669 -65.83 28.46 25.69
C PHE A 669 -66.84 27.32 25.75
#